data_AF-A0A2H0ZRY6-F1
#
_entry.id   AF-A0A2H0ZRY6-F1
#
_cell.length_a   1.000
_cell.length_b   1.000
_cell.length_c   1.000
_cell.angle_alpha   90.00
_cell.angle_beta   90.00
_cell.angle_gamma   90.00
#
_symmetry.space_group_name_H-M   'P 1'
#
loop_
_entity.id
_entity.type
_entity.pdbx_description
1 polymer ?
#
loop_
_entity_poly.entity_id
_entity_poly.type
_entity_poly.pdbx_seq_one_letter_code
_entity_poly.pdbx_strand_id
1 'polypeptide(L)'
;MPRHIVRNGALIILIFLLALHLRFRQRSVFTKEAQILIPIKSKLVFPTYFPIDVAQIPDFIHNTPPLQDNDYYHFEHVEKHRPESVPVKKENYHEHPFQIYDSSQDISMDLHQCGALQSNFSTQVSEATDLHTPLCDIVARLIAGIDMGNDPYLRELAPYFDAQLRLQLKHDVCHRHWFRLAGSSVYLEDHGFHLLISRLAYSPDGNRRDPKFSLAYAQVYNEMWQEVNDVSLVIPTNEAGAEFFIDKQGYKVSHYPQILPVPFFHKYREKASRYLGPEDPRLILRKNENGHEEPMMVFNLHHQKFVFADDDEDNHLLKKPATFRSMWVSFPWQFQRGKTNVDDLLHTQFDNSTYNKAIELRIKNLPRQEKQKNWTPMISDADREEYGYDKTMLFMYRWTTMQVLRCDLETGKCGFVYQQNDKLKVSSSVGPFRGGTQMINIRHMLQGQRQNTDQLLQLLPPNREIWLGFARAHLVRCGCGNDLYRPNLVVVTKDRIMVDGNPKILFKISHVSSFVSLNVEILPWEPSKPYKLCSGTNALIPNGISHWTVSSKNSKEVNSKDFMDELVLAISVQDITVWKLNIKGLLRAFVTDQSLFLPSPSEDKEPKIENEKLLIPSESEFKANRMPGYSNDALVCAMLASVRFCADYAEEKLAIEKDHILDTIFLVDTEAEDTKMENYLDELDALGLNII
;
A
#
# COMPACT_ATOMS: atom_id res chain seq x y z
N MET A 1 -55.05 -54.19 16.89
CA MET A 1 -53.90 -53.54 17.57
C MET A 1 -52.70 -54.48 17.44
N PRO A 2 -51.45 -54.02 17.22
CA PRO A 2 -50.92 -52.69 17.53
C PRO A 2 -50.21 -52.00 16.33
N ARG A 3 -50.76 -50.87 15.86
CA ARG A 3 -50.05 -49.83 15.10
C ARG A 3 -49.37 -48.78 16.01
N HIS A 4 -49.46 -48.94 17.32
CA HIS A 4 -48.98 -47.97 18.31
C HIS A 4 -47.51 -48.17 18.76
N ILE A 5 -46.90 -49.33 18.50
CA ILE A 5 -45.54 -49.62 18.97
C ILE A 5 -44.46 -49.09 17.99
N VAL A 6 -44.75 -49.06 16.69
CA VAL A 6 -43.78 -48.59 15.67
C VAL A 6 -43.64 -47.07 15.65
N ARG A 7 -44.71 -46.33 15.97
CA ARG A 7 -44.72 -44.86 15.91
C ARG A 7 -43.97 -44.21 17.08
N ASN A 8 -43.93 -44.88 18.23
CA ASN A 8 -43.16 -44.42 19.39
C ASN A 8 -41.66 -44.73 19.24
N GLY A 9 -41.29 -45.86 18.62
CA GLY A 9 -39.89 -46.19 18.34
C GLY A 9 -39.22 -45.21 17.37
N ALA A 10 -39.91 -44.81 16.30
CA ALA A 10 -39.39 -43.84 15.34
C ALA A 10 -39.24 -42.43 15.94
N LEU A 11 -40.17 -42.01 16.80
CA LEU A 11 -40.11 -40.71 17.48
C LEU A 11 -38.97 -40.67 18.51
N ILE A 12 -38.73 -41.76 19.24
CA ILE A 12 -37.61 -41.88 20.18
C ILE A 12 -36.27 -41.87 19.45
N ILE A 13 -36.15 -42.55 18.31
CA ILE A 13 -34.93 -42.52 17.49
C ILE A 13 -34.68 -41.12 16.91
N LEU A 14 -35.73 -40.42 16.46
CA LEU A 14 -35.61 -39.06 15.95
C LEU A 14 -35.20 -38.08 17.05
N ILE A 15 -35.76 -38.20 18.26
CA ILE A 15 -35.37 -37.39 19.43
C ILE A 15 -33.95 -37.73 19.87
N PHE A 16 -33.53 -39.00 19.82
CA PHE A 16 -32.18 -39.42 20.16
C PHE A 16 -31.16 -38.93 19.14
N LEU A 17 -31.49 -38.95 17.84
CA LEU A 17 -30.67 -38.37 16.77
C LEU A 17 -30.65 -36.85 16.83
N LEU A 18 -31.76 -36.18 17.17
CA LEU A 18 -31.77 -34.73 17.41
C LEU A 18 -30.95 -34.38 18.66
N ALA A 19 -31.01 -35.17 19.72
CA ALA A 19 -30.22 -34.99 20.94
C ALA A 19 -28.74 -35.31 20.72
N LEU A 20 -28.40 -36.28 19.85
CA LEU A 20 -27.03 -36.52 19.39
C LEU A 20 -26.53 -35.38 18.52
N HIS A 21 -27.36 -34.88 17.59
CA HIS A 21 -27.04 -33.77 16.71
C HIS A 21 -26.90 -32.46 17.48
N LEU A 22 -27.73 -32.22 18.51
CA LEU A 22 -27.63 -31.10 19.45
C LEU A 22 -26.44 -31.25 20.41
N ARG A 23 -26.09 -32.48 20.84
CA ARG A 23 -24.87 -32.76 21.62
C ARG A 23 -23.58 -32.62 20.80
N PHE A 24 -23.62 -32.92 19.50
CA PHE A 24 -22.50 -32.71 18.58
C PHE A 24 -22.40 -31.26 18.07
N ARG A 25 -23.45 -30.44 18.22
CA ARG A 25 -23.44 -29.05 17.73
C ARG A 25 -22.87 -28.03 18.71
N GLN A 26 -22.64 -28.35 19.97
CA GLN A 26 -22.01 -27.41 20.91
C GLN A 26 -21.25 -28.14 22.01
N ARG A 27 -19.99 -28.45 21.72
CA ARG A 27 -18.87 -28.33 22.66
C ARG A 27 -17.61 -28.23 21.81
N SER A 28 -17.32 -27.01 21.35
CA SER A 28 -15.97 -26.65 20.98
C SER A 28 -15.09 -27.02 22.18
N VAL A 29 -14.20 -27.99 21.97
CA VAL A 29 -13.21 -28.47 22.96
C VAL A 29 -12.26 -27.33 23.37
N PHE A 30 -12.29 -26.20 22.65
CA PHE A 30 -11.44 -25.03 22.85
C PHE A 30 -12.05 -23.91 23.71
N THR A 31 -13.21 -24.13 24.37
CA THR A 31 -13.88 -23.10 25.18
C THR A 31 -13.30 -22.88 26.59
N LYS A 32 -12.17 -23.53 26.95
CA LYS A 32 -11.59 -23.41 28.30
C LYS A 32 -10.34 -22.54 28.42
N GLU A 33 -9.81 -22.00 27.32
CA GLU A 33 -8.62 -21.13 27.34
C GLU A 33 -8.86 -19.73 26.78
N ALA A 34 -10.12 -19.35 26.56
CA ALA A 34 -10.47 -17.94 26.51
C ALA A 34 -10.34 -17.38 27.93
N GLN A 35 -9.12 -16.99 28.31
CA GLN A 35 -8.93 -16.03 29.39
C GLN A 35 -9.95 -14.92 29.14
N ILE A 36 -10.72 -14.60 30.19
CA ILE A 36 -11.60 -13.44 30.20
C ILE A 36 -10.68 -12.24 30.02
N LEU A 37 -10.49 -11.82 28.77
CA LEU A 37 -9.94 -10.53 28.43
C LEU A 37 -10.94 -9.53 29.00
N ILE A 38 -10.63 -9.01 30.20
CA ILE A 38 -11.27 -7.82 30.75
C ILE A 38 -11.27 -6.80 29.60
N PRO A 39 -12.40 -6.16 29.26
CA PRO A 39 -12.43 -5.16 28.20
C PRO A 39 -11.37 -4.11 28.52
N ILE A 40 -10.30 -4.09 27.72
CA ILE A 40 -9.27 -3.08 27.84
C ILE A 40 -9.95 -1.76 27.46
N LYS A 41 -9.78 -0.72 28.29
CA LYS A 41 -10.33 0.60 27.99
C LYS A 41 -9.83 1.05 26.62
N SER A 42 -10.74 1.18 25.65
CA SER A 42 -10.38 1.63 24.30
C SER A 42 -10.32 3.15 24.25
N LYS A 43 -9.32 3.69 23.57
CA LYS A 43 -9.19 5.14 23.37
C LYS A 43 -10.08 5.57 22.21
N LEU A 44 -11.03 6.48 22.42
CA LEU A 44 -11.88 7.05 21.36
C LEU A 44 -11.33 8.41 20.93
N VAL A 45 -10.97 8.57 19.65
CA VAL A 45 -10.30 9.78 19.15
C VAL A 45 -11.17 10.52 18.15
N PHE A 46 -11.44 11.79 18.45
CA PHE A 46 -12.16 12.70 17.57
C PHE A 46 -11.19 13.52 16.72
N PRO A 47 -11.48 13.73 15.42
CA PRO A 47 -10.62 14.51 14.54
C PRO A 47 -10.61 15.99 14.92
N THR A 48 -9.55 16.71 14.56
CA THR A 48 -9.42 18.17 14.78
C THR A 48 -10.57 19.01 14.21
N TYR A 49 -11.21 18.55 13.12
CA TYR A 49 -12.34 19.22 12.46
C TYR A 49 -13.70 18.78 13.02
N PHE A 50 -13.75 17.98 14.09
CA PHE A 50 -15.01 17.49 14.62
C PHE A 50 -15.92 18.67 15.02
N PRO A 51 -17.18 18.71 14.57
CA PRO A 51 -18.03 19.91 14.64
C PRO A 51 -18.61 20.20 16.04
N ILE A 52 -18.21 19.45 17.07
CA ILE A 52 -18.67 19.60 18.45
C ILE A 52 -17.52 20.17 19.29
N ASP A 53 -17.81 21.19 20.09
CA ASP A 53 -16.83 21.77 21.02
C ASP A 53 -16.33 20.70 22.00
N VAL A 54 -15.03 20.70 22.28
CA VAL A 54 -14.37 19.77 23.20
C VAL A 54 -15.08 19.68 24.55
N ALA A 55 -15.58 20.81 25.07
CA ALA A 55 -16.29 20.84 26.36
C ALA A 55 -17.64 20.10 26.32
N GLN A 56 -18.23 19.92 25.14
CA GLN A 56 -19.52 19.26 24.92
C GLN A 56 -19.39 17.78 24.51
N ILE A 57 -18.17 17.31 24.22
CA ILE A 57 -17.92 15.91 23.81
C ILE A 57 -18.43 14.89 24.84
N PRO A 58 -18.26 15.06 26.18
CA PRO A 58 -18.81 14.12 27.15
C PRO A 58 -20.32 13.94 27.03
N ASP A 59 -21.06 15.06 26.91
CA ASP A 59 -22.50 15.06 26.75
C ASP A 59 -22.91 14.47 25.39
N PHE A 60 -22.14 14.77 24.34
CA PHE A 60 -22.37 14.21 23.00
C PHE A 60 -22.22 12.68 22.99
N ILE A 61 -21.16 12.14 23.60
CA ILE A 61 -20.96 10.69 23.75
C ILE A 61 -22.13 10.07 24.49
N HIS A 62 -22.55 10.67 25.62
CA HIS A 62 -23.67 10.17 26.40
C HIS A 62 -25.00 10.16 25.62
N ASN A 63 -25.22 11.15 24.77
CA ASN A 63 -26.46 11.30 23.99
C ASN A 63 -26.44 10.59 22.63
N THR A 64 -25.34 9.93 22.26
CA THR A 64 -25.16 9.26 20.96
C THR A 64 -25.11 7.75 21.18
N PRO A 65 -26.21 6.99 20.96
CA PRO A 65 -26.29 5.58 21.35
C PRO A 65 -25.13 4.70 20.86
N PRO A 66 -24.66 4.80 19.59
CA PRO A 66 -23.50 4.04 19.12
C PRO A 66 -22.20 4.29 19.91
N LEU A 67 -22.07 5.45 20.56
CA LEU A 67 -20.92 5.82 21.40
C LEU A 67 -21.14 5.47 22.87
N GLN A 68 -22.39 5.44 23.32
CA GLN A 68 -22.79 5.14 24.69
C GLN A 68 -22.63 3.66 25.04
N ASP A 69 -22.84 2.74 24.09
CA ASP A 69 -22.88 1.29 24.31
C ASP A 69 -21.53 0.67 24.80
N ASN A 70 -20.50 1.48 25.01
CA ASN A 70 -19.19 1.03 25.49
C ASN A 70 -18.71 1.89 26.66
N ASP A 71 -19.05 1.45 27.88
CA ASP A 71 -18.65 2.05 29.17
C ASP A 71 -17.12 2.14 29.38
N TYR A 72 -16.31 1.60 28.46
CA TYR A 72 -14.86 1.53 28.55
C TYR A 72 -14.12 2.56 27.68
N TYR A 73 -14.83 3.44 26.95
CA TYR A 73 -14.15 4.48 26.18
C TYR A 73 -13.49 5.55 27.08
N HIS A 74 -12.21 5.82 26.82
CA HIS A 74 -11.55 7.05 27.24
C HIS A 74 -11.39 7.95 26.01
N PHE A 75 -12.08 9.10 25.98
CA PHE A 75 -12.04 9.97 24.80
C PHE A 75 -10.82 10.91 24.81
N GLU A 76 -10.30 11.21 23.62
CA GLU A 76 -9.30 12.24 23.36
C GLU A 76 -9.73 13.06 22.14
N HIS A 77 -9.62 14.38 22.23
CA HIS A 77 -9.80 15.28 21.09
C HIS A 77 -8.43 15.75 20.61
N VAL A 78 -8.18 15.66 19.30
CA VAL A 78 -6.90 16.08 18.72
C VAL A 78 -6.89 17.60 18.59
N GLU A 79 -5.87 18.25 19.15
CA GLU A 79 -5.68 19.69 19.02
C GLU A 79 -5.10 20.05 17.64
N LYS A 80 -5.66 21.09 17.00
CA LYS A 80 -5.26 21.56 15.66
C LYS A 80 -3.78 21.96 15.55
N HIS A 81 -3.14 22.31 16.66
CA HIS A 81 -1.73 22.74 16.71
C HIS A 81 -0.92 21.93 17.72
N ARG A 82 -1.25 20.64 17.89
CA ARG A 82 -0.52 19.76 18.79
C ARG A 82 0.98 19.86 18.49
N PRO A 83 1.82 20.27 19.46
CA PRO A 83 3.26 20.31 19.25
C PRO A 83 3.75 18.91 18.90
N GLU A 84 4.70 18.82 17.95
CA GLU A 84 5.33 17.54 17.61
C GLU A 84 5.83 16.88 18.89
N SER A 85 5.45 15.62 19.05
CA SER A 85 5.97 14.83 20.15
C SER A 85 7.48 14.77 20.06
N VAL A 86 8.13 15.04 21.20
CA VAL A 86 9.58 14.85 21.30
C VAL A 86 9.86 13.35 21.08
N PRO A 87 10.69 12.98 20.09
CA PRO A 87 10.95 11.57 19.81
C PRO A 87 11.46 10.86 21.08
N VAL A 88 10.83 9.73 21.44
CA VAL A 88 11.27 8.90 22.59
C VAL A 88 12.71 8.40 22.39
N LYS A 89 13.13 8.21 21.13
CA LYS A 89 14.49 7.77 20.76
C LYS A 89 15.06 8.75 19.74
N LYS A 90 16.28 9.24 20.00
CA LYS A 90 17.04 10.02 19.03
C LYS A 90 17.46 9.10 17.87
N GLU A 91 16.99 9.38 16.67
CA GLU A 91 17.41 8.65 15.47
C GLU A 91 18.87 8.99 15.12
N ASN A 92 19.64 7.96 14.76
CA ASN A 92 20.98 8.09 14.23
C ASN A 92 20.90 8.17 12.70
N TYR A 93 21.59 9.14 12.11
CA TYR A 93 21.62 9.33 10.66
C TYR A 93 23.03 9.13 10.14
N HIS A 94 23.10 8.51 8.97
CA HIS A 94 24.33 8.27 8.23
C HIS A 94 24.24 8.92 6.86
N GLU A 95 25.36 9.45 6.37
CA GLU A 95 25.41 9.95 5.00
C GLU A 95 25.11 8.82 4.01
N HIS A 96 24.32 9.11 2.97
CA HIS A 96 23.98 8.16 1.91
C HIS A 96 24.07 8.84 0.55
N PRO A 97 24.93 8.35 -0.37
CA PRO A 97 25.07 8.94 -1.70
C PRO A 97 24.00 8.43 -2.66
N PHE A 98 23.53 9.33 -3.52
CA PHE A 98 22.67 9.07 -4.66
C PHE A 98 23.43 9.38 -5.95
N GLN A 99 23.51 8.40 -6.84
CA GLN A 99 23.93 8.60 -8.22
C GLN A 99 22.68 8.77 -9.09
N ILE A 100 22.55 9.94 -9.70
CA ILE A 100 21.40 10.36 -10.50
C ILE A 100 21.79 10.50 -11.96
N TYR A 101 20.83 10.22 -12.83
CA TYR A 101 20.86 10.50 -14.24
C TYR A 101 19.72 11.48 -14.56
N ASP A 102 20.06 12.63 -15.10
CA ASP A 102 19.10 13.67 -15.46
C ASP A 102 18.78 13.68 -16.97
N SER A 103 17.74 14.43 -17.33
CA SER A 103 17.27 14.58 -18.70
C SER A 103 17.81 15.85 -19.39
N SER A 104 18.96 16.38 -18.98
CA SER A 104 19.47 17.66 -19.50
C SER A 104 19.97 17.58 -20.94
N GLN A 105 20.37 16.40 -21.41
CA GLN A 105 20.89 16.18 -22.76
C GLN A 105 20.31 14.88 -23.35
N ASP A 106 20.17 14.83 -24.68
CA ASP A 106 19.87 13.58 -25.39
C ASP A 106 21.16 13.02 -25.98
N ILE A 107 21.59 11.88 -25.46
CA ILE A 107 22.77 11.14 -25.93
C ILE A 107 22.41 10.15 -27.05
N SER A 108 21.14 10.13 -27.48
CA SER A 108 20.66 9.28 -28.57
C SER A 108 20.97 7.79 -28.33
N MET A 109 20.82 7.35 -27.09
CA MET A 109 21.13 5.98 -26.63
C MET A 109 22.61 5.56 -26.75
N ASP A 110 23.56 6.49 -26.94
CA ASP A 110 25.00 6.18 -26.86
C ASP A 110 25.43 6.00 -25.40
N LEU A 111 25.44 4.75 -24.94
CA LEU A 111 25.72 4.40 -23.54
C LEU A 111 27.12 4.78 -23.07
N HIS A 112 28.06 5.08 -23.98
CA HIS A 112 29.38 5.61 -23.60
C HIS A 112 29.29 7.04 -23.06
N GLN A 113 28.22 7.77 -23.38
CA GLN A 113 27.99 9.14 -22.95
C GLN A 113 27.11 9.24 -21.69
N CYS A 114 26.78 8.13 -21.03
CA CYS A 114 26.01 8.16 -19.77
C CYS A 114 26.62 9.05 -18.68
N GLY A 115 27.94 9.27 -18.70
CA GLY A 115 28.62 10.20 -17.79
C GLY A 115 28.21 11.66 -17.96
N ALA A 116 27.70 12.06 -19.14
CA ALA A 116 27.22 13.41 -19.40
C ALA A 116 25.88 13.72 -18.71
N LEU A 117 25.11 12.68 -18.40
CA LEU A 117 23.83 12.79 -17.69
C LEU A 117 23.98 12.55 -16.18
N GLN A 118 25.16 12.14 -15.73
CA GLN A 118 25.38 11.65 -14.37
C GLN A 118 25.72 12.80 -13.42
N SER A 119 25.03 12.85 -12.29
CA SER A 119 25.38 13.69 -11.14
C SER A 119 25.27 12.89 -9.84
N ASN A 120 25.90 13.38 -8.77
CA ASN A 120 25.86 12.77 -7.46
C ASN A 120 25.47 13.81 -6.40
N PHE A 121 24.68 13.39 -5.41
CA PHE A 121 24.45 14.15 -4.18
C PHE A 121 24.36 13.22 -2.98
N SER A 122 24.55 13.74 -1.78
CA SER A 122 24.37 12.99 -0.54
C SER A 122 23.17 13.48 0.25
N THR A 123 22.49 12.56 0.93
CA THR A 123 21.47 12.84 1.96
C THR A 123 21.85 12.17 3.27
N GLN A 124 21.02 12.33 4.29
CA GLN A 124 21.17 11.65 5.57
C GLN A 124 20.06 10.62 5.72
N VAL A 125 20.40 9.35 5.94
CA VAL A 125 19.43 8.25 6.09
C VAL A 125 19.56 7.65 7.48
N SER A 126 18.43 7.46 8.17
CA SER A 126 18.41 6.82 9.49
C SER A 126 18.49 5.29 9.41
N GLU A 127 18.86 4.67 10.52
CA GLU A 127 18.75 3.22 10.67
C GLU A 127 17.30 2.77 10.49
N ALA A 128 17.10 1.69 9.72
CA ALA A 128 15.77 1.13 9.54
C ALA A 128 15.23 0.57 10.87
N THR A 129 14.00 0.94 11.21
CA THR A 129 13.30 0.45 12.41
C THR A 129 12.25 -0.56 12.02
N ASP A 130 12.30 -1.75 12.63
CA ASP A 130 11.29 -2.80 12.43
C ASP A 130 9.99 -2.48 13.18
N LEU A 131 8.87 -2.45 12.44
CA LEU A 131 7.53 -2.30 13.00
C LEU A 131 6.94 -3.70 13.25
N HIS A 132 7.68 -4.52 13.99
CA HIS A 132 7.37 -5.93 14.21
C HIS A 132 6.03 -6.10 14.93
N THR A 133 5.21 -7.03 14.43
CA THR A 133 3.99 -7.48 15.10
C THR A 133 3.97 -9.00 15.06
N PRO A 134 3.98 -9.68 16.23
CA PRO A 134 3.95 -11.14 16.27
C PRO A 134 2.73 -11.70 15.54
N LEU A 135 2.94 -12.68 14.65
CA LEU A 135 1.87 -13.22 13.82
C LEU A 135 0.82 -13.99 14.64
N CYS A 136 1.22 -14.63 15.73
CA CYS A 136 0.26 -15.27 16.63
C CYS A 136 -0.63 -14.27 17.36
N ASP A 137 -0.18 -13.05 17.65
CA ASP A 137 -1.03 -11.99 18.23
C ASP A 137 -2.10 -11.56 17.22
N ILE A 138 -1.74 -11.45 15.94
CA ILE A 138 -2.71 -11.16 14.87
C ILE A 138 -3.74 -12.30 14.79
N VAL A 139 -3.29 -13.56 14.78
CA VAL A 139 -4.19 -14.73 14.75
C VAL A 139 -5.12 -14.78 15.96
N ALA A 140 -4.62 -14.50 17.16
CA ALA A 140 -5.43 -14.44 18.37
C ALA A 140 -6.54 -13.39 18.26
N ARG A 141 -6.24 -12.20 17.68
CA ARG A 141 -7.24 -11.15 17.41
C ARG A 141 -8.29 -11.60 16.39
N LEU A 142 -7.89 -12.33 15.34
CA LEU A 142 -8.83 -12.90 14.36
C LEU A 142 -9.80 -13.87 15.02
N ILE A 143 -9.29 -14.77 15.87
CA ILE A 143 -10.11 -15.73 16.62
C ILE A 143 -11.08 -14.99 17.54
N ALA A 144 -10.61 -13.97 18.27
CA ALA A 144 -11.46 -13.15 19.12
C ALA A 144 -12.58 -12.46 18.33
N GLY A 145 -12.30 -11.90 17.15
CA GLY A 145 -13.31 -11.31 16.27
C GLY A 145 -14.35 -12.32 15.77
N ILE A 146 -13.93 -13.54 15.44
CA ILE A 146 -14.84 -14.64 15.07
C ILE A 146 -15.74 -15.02 16.25
N ASP A 147 -15.17 -15.18 17.44
CA ASP A 147 -15.87 -15.62 18.66
C ASP A 147 -16.86 -14.56 19.17
N MET A 148 -16.48 -13.28 19.13
CA MET A 148 -17.37 -12.17 19.47
C MET A 148 -18.52 -12.04 18.46
N GLY A 149 -18.27 -12.38 17.19
CA GLY A 149 -19.29 -12.37 16.14
C GLY A 149 -19.79 -10.96 15.77
N ASN A 150 -19.05 -9.92 16.13
CA ASN A 150 -19.34 -8.54 15.77
C ASN A 150 -18.72 -8.13 14.42
N ASP A 151 -17.85 -8.96 13.84
CA ASP A 151 -17.24 -8.76 12.52
C ASP A 151 -17.88 -9.69 11.46
N PRO A 152 -18.82 -9.19 10.63
CA PRO A 152 -19.44 -9.98 9.57
C PRO A 152 -18.45 -10.45 8.50
N TYR A 153 -17.39 -9.70 8.26
CA TYR A 153 -16.40 -9.99 7.22
C TYR A 153 -15.50 -11.17 7.64
N LEU A 154 -15.02 -11.16 8.89
CA LEU A 154 -14.29 -12.33 9.42
C LEU A 154 -15.18 -13.56 9.51
N ARG A 155 -16.47 -13.40 9.85
CA ARG A 155 -17.43 -14.53 9.84
C ARG A 155 -17.64 -15.11 8.44
N GLU A 156 -17.68 -14.26 7.41
CA GLU A 156 -17.75 -14.71 6.00
C GLU A 156 -16.53 -15.56 5.62
N LEU A 157 -15.35 -15.20 6.14
CA LEU A 157 -14.09 -15.88 5.84
C LEU A 157 -13.78 -17.08 6.75
N ALA A 158 -14.37 -17.14 7.94
CA ALA A 158 -14.14 -18.19 8.95
C ALA A 158 -14.16 -19.63 8.40
N PRO A 159 -15.05 -20.01 7.45
CA PRO A 159 -15.02 -21.35 6.85
C PRO A 159 -13.71 -21.75 6.17
N TYR A 160 -12.82 -20.81 5.82
CA TYR A 160 -11.51 -21.12 5.24
C TYR A 160 -10.47 -21.60 6.27
N PHE A 161 -10.54 -21.10 7.50
CA PHE A 161 -9.39 -21.17 8.40
C PHE A 161 -9.70 -21.19 9.89
N ASP A 162 -10.94 -21.07 10.37
CA ASP A 162 -11.21 -20.96 11.82
C ASP A 162 -10.65 -22.13 12.62
N ALA A 163 -10.88 -23.37 12.17
CA ALA A 163 -10.33 -24.54 12.85
C ALA A 163 -8.80 -24.58 12.79
N GLN A 164 -8.22 -24.24 11.64
CA GLN A 164 -6.77 -24.18 11.44
C GLN A 164 -6.13 -23.09 12.30
N LEU A 165 -6.74 -21.91 12.42
CA LEU A 165 -6.24 -20.80 13.23
C LEU A 165 -6.08 -21.20 14.69
N ARG A 166 -7.10 -21.87 15.25
CA ARG A 166 -7.09 -22.30 16.65
C ARG A 166 -5.99 -23.31 16.93
N LEU A 167 -5.80 -24.27 16.01
CA LEU A 167 -4.71 -25.22 16.10
C LEU A 167 -3.34 -24.55 15.92
N GLN A 168 -3.21 -23.62 14.97
CA GLN A 168 -1.98 -22.87 14.74
C GLN A 168 -1.58 -22.04 15.96
N LEU A 169 -2.53 -21.41 16.63
CA LEU A 169 -2.30 -20.67 17.87
C LEU A 169 -1.95 -21.62 19.02
N LYS A 170 -2.70 -22.72 19.19
CA LYS A 170 -2.46 -23.72 20.25
C LYS A 170 -1.05 -24.31 20.19
N HIS A 171 -0.55 -24.58 18.98
CA HIS A 171 0.76 -25.19 18.75
C HIS A 171 1.87 -24.16 18.50
N ASP A 172 1.57 -22.86 18.54
CA ASP A 172 2.54 -21.78 18.33
C ASP A 172 3.26 -21.86 16.96
N VAL A 173 2.49 -22.15 15.91
CA VAL A 173 2.97 -22.31 14.52
C VAL A 173 2.39 -21.28 13.55
N CYS A 174 1.79 -20.19 14.05
CA CYS A 174 1.14 -19.18 13.20
C CYS A 174 2.09 -18.59 12.14
N HIS A 175 3.37 -18.38 12.50
CA HIS A 175 4.40 -17.82 11.63
C HIS A 175 4.76 -18.70 10.42
N ARG A 176 4.35 -19.99 10.44
CA ARG A 176 4.53 -20.93 9.33
C ARG A 176 3.46 -20.79 8.25
N HIS A 177 2.29 -20.24 8.60
CA HIS A 177 1.12 -20.20 7.73
C HIS A 177 0.66 -18.78 7.38
N TRP A 178 1.03 -17.81 8.20
CA TRP A 178 0.70 -16.40 8.01
C TRP A 178 1.95 -15.61 7.68
N PHE A 179 1.81 -14.64 6.77
CA PHE A 179 2.89 -13.77 6.36
C PHE A 179 2.38 -12.34 6.30
N ARG A 180 3.01 -11.44 7.05
CA ARG A 180 2.78 -10.01 6.93
C ARG A 180 3.73 -9.47 5.86
N LEU A 181 3.19 -9.21 4.68
CA LEU A 181 3.93 -8.79 3.52
C LEU A 181 3.69 -7.32 3.24
N ALA A 182 4.76 -6.59 2.91
CA ALA A 182 4.71 -5.17 2.61
C ALA A 182 4.03 -4.30 3.70
N GLY A 183 4.18 -2.99 3.59
CA GLY A 183 3.45 -2.05 4.45
C GLY A 183 3.54 -0.66 3.88
N SER A 184 2.40 -0.08 3.53
CA SER A 184 2.31 1.30 3.08
C SER A 184 1.65 2.13 4.17
N SER A 185 2.10 3.36 4.36
CA SER A 185 1.61 4.23 5.42
C SER A 185 1.27 5.62 4.88
N VAL A 186 0.36 6.30 5.57
CA VAL A 186 0.09 7.74 5.47
C VAL A 186 -0.10 8.33 6.87
N TYR A 187 0.25 9.60 7.05
CA TYR A 187 -0.02 10.31 8.30
C TYR A 187 -1.39 11.00 8.27
N LEU A 188 -2.30 10.58 9.15
CA LEU A 188 -3.62 11.18 9.33
C LEU A 188 -3.50 12.38 10.29
N GLU A 189 -3.20 13.55 9.74
CA GLU A 189 -2.92 14.75 10.56
C GLU A 189 -4.06 15.09 11.52
N ASP A 190 -5.30 15.04 11.04
CA ASP A 190 -6.48 15.36 11.85
C ASP A 190 -6.73 14.37 13.00
N HIS A 191 -6.12 13.18 12.96
CA HIS A 191 -6.21 12.17 14.02
C HIS A 191 -4.91 12.01 14.82
N GLY A 192 -3.78 12.55 14.34
CA GLY A 192 -2.47 12.44 14.99
C GLY A 192 -1.87 11.04 14.94
N PHE A 193 -2.14 10.25 13.89
CA PHE A 193 -1.64 8.88 13.76
C PHE A 193 -1.13 8.57 12.36
N HIS A 194 -0.09 7.75 12.27
CA HIS A 194 0.28 7.06 11.03
C HIS A 194 -0.63 5.85 10.85
N LEU A 195 -1.46 5.84 9.81
CA LEU A 195 -2.15 4.64 9.37
C LEU A 195 -1.17 3.81 8.54
N LEU A 196 -1.02 2.53 8.86
CA LEU A 196 -0.23 1.56 8.11
C LEU A 196 -1.15 0.42 7.67
N ILE A 197 -1.16 0.12 6.38
CA ILE A 197 -1.82 -1.07 5.83
C ILE A 197 -0.78 -2.01 5.24
N SER A 198 -0.81 -3.25 5.74
CA SER A 198 0.02 -4.36 5.27
C SER A 198 -0.83 -5.45 4.62
N ARG A 199 -0.22 -6.28 3.77
CA ARG A 199 -0.86 -7.46 3.20
C ARG A 199 -0.65 -8.62 4.17
N LEU A 200 -1.71 -9.06 4.83
CA LEU A 200 -1.68 -10.28 5.63
C LEU A 200 -2.06 -11.47 4.75
N ALA A 201 -1.07 -12.26 4.34
CA ALA A 201 -1.24 -13.43 3.50
C ALA A 201 -1.40 -14.70 4.34
N TYR A 202 -2.33 -15.57 3.93
CA TYR A 202 -2.53 -16.90 4.50
C TYR A 202 -2.18 -17.99 3.50
N SER A 203 -1.40 -18.96 3.94
CA SER A 203 -0.97 -20.12 3.17
C SER A 203 -1.08 -21.37 4.05
N PRO A 204 -2.06 -22.25 3.79
CA PRO A 204 -2.24 -23.49 4.52
C PRO A 204 -1.00 -24.38 4.49
N ASP A 205 -0.32 -24.46 3.35
CA ASP A 205 0.89 -25.26 3.13
C ASP A 205 2.19 -24.57 3.57
N GLY A 206 2.10 -23.34 4.08
CA GLY A 206 3.25 -22.52 4.49
C GLY A 206 4.13 -22.02 3.35
N ASN A 207 3.74 -22.24 2.10
CA ASN A 207 4.40 -21.65 0.94
C ASN A 207 3.98 -20.19 0.74
N ARG A 208 4.78 -19.26 1.29
CA ARG A 208 4.57 -17.81 1.13
C ARG A 208 4.49 -17.30 -0.31
N ARG A 209 5.01 -18.04 -1.30
CA ARG A 209 4.97 -17.64 -2.72
C ARG A 209 3.61 -17.92 -3.37
N ASP A 210 2.81 -18.78 -2.76
CA ASP A 210 1.53 -19.25 -3.31
C ASP A 210 0.41 -19.19 -2.26
N PRO A 211 0.10 -18.01 -1.71
CA PRO A 211 -0.90 -17.87 -0.66
C PRO A 211 -2.32 -18.16 -1.19
N LYS A 212 -3.15 -18.71 -0.30
CA LYS A 212 -4.57 -18.97 -0.56
C LYS A 212 -5.33 -17.66 -0.77
N PHE A 213 -5.19 -16.75 0.17
CA PHE A 213 -5.75 -15.41 0.09
C PHE A 213 -4.88 -14.40 0.85
N SER A 214 -5.22 -13.13 0.70
CA SER A 214 -4.60 -12.02 1.40
C SER A 214 -5.65 -11.05 1.90
N LEU A 215 -5.40 -10.44 3.05
CA LEU A 215 -6.26 -9.48 3.72
C LEU A 215 -5.51 -8.16 3.91
N ALA A 216 -6.23 -7.04 3.90
CA ALA A 216 -5.65 -5.75 4.22
C ALA A 216 -5.68 -5.55 5.74
N TYR A 217 -4.51 -5.64 6.38
CA TYR A 217 -4.38 -5.48 7.83
C TYR A 217 -3.96 -4.05 8.16
N ALA A 218 -4.83 -3.32 8.85
CA ALA A 218 -4.66 -1.92 9.20
C ALA A 218 -4.27 -1.76 10.67
N GLN A 219 -3.20 -1.01 10.90
CA GLN A 219 -2.68 -0.64 12.21
C GLN A 219 -2.47 0.87 12.25
N VAL A 220 -2.45 1.43 13.46
CA VAL A 220 -2.11 2.84 13.66
C VAL A 220 -0.92 2.98 14.60
N TYR A 221 -0.08 3.95 14.31
CA TYR A 221 1.10 4.27 15.10
C TYR A 221 1.04 5.75 15.49
N ASN A 222 1.47 6.08 16.70
CA ASN A 222 1.61 7.48 17.10
C ASN A 222 2.74 8.17 16.31
N GLU A 223 2.90 9.48 16.46
CA GLU A 223 3.97 10.29 15.83
C GLU A 223 5.40 9.73 16.10
N MET A 224 5.58 8.96 17.18
CA MET A 224 6.85 8.33 17.55
C MET A 224 7.01 6.91 16.99
N TRP A 225 6.15 6.51 16.05
CA TRP A 225 6.13 5.19 15.41
C TRP A 225 5.97 4.02 16.38
N GLN A 226 5.25 4.23 17.49
CA GLN A 226 4.84 3.16 18.39
C GLN A 226 3.42 2.71 18.03
N GLU A 227 3.21 1.40 17.83
CA GLU A 227 1.88 0.86 17.56
C GLU A 227 0.95 1.18 18.73
N VAL A 228 -0.24 1.70 18.41
CA VAL A 228 -1.28 1.96 19.41
C VAL A 228 -2.35 0.91 19.23
N ASN A 229 -2.41 -0.02 20.18
CA ASN A 229 -3.45 -1.04 20.24
C ASN A 229 -4.72 -0.47 20.88
N ASP A 230 -5.88 -1.04 20.53
CA ASP A 230 -7.18 -0.75 21.15
C ASP A 230 -7.62 0.72 21.04
N VAL A 231 -7.37 1.35 19.89
CA VAL A 231 -7.78 2.73 19.59
C VAL A 231 -8.90 2.76 18.56
N SER A 232 -9.83 3.67 18.76
CA SER A 232 -11.02 3.85 17.96
C SER A 232 -11.02 5.26 17.39
N LEU A 233 -11.03 5.41 16.07
CA LEU A 233 -11.07 6.70 15.41
C LEU A 233 -12.52 7.02 15.01
N VAL A 234 -12.99 8.21 15.32
CA VAL A 234 -14.22 8.75 14.74
C VAL A 234 -13.87 9.29 13.35
N ILE A 235 -14.45 8.67 12.32
CA ILE A 235 -14.13 8.96 10.92
C ILE A 235 -15.37 9.44 10.16
N PRO A 236 -15.23 10.45 9.27
CA PRO A 236 -16.30 10.81 8.36
C PRO A 236 -16.49 9.69 7.33
N THR A 237 -17.74 9.38 7.03
CA THR A 237 -18.10 8.29 6.13
C THR A 237 -19.36 8.61 5.33
N ASN A 238 -19.65 7.79 4.33
CA ASN A 238 -20.87 7.86 3.56
C ASN A 238 -22.05 7.19 4.29
N GLU A 239 -23.26 7.43 3.80
CA GLU A 239 -24.50 6.90 4.39
C GLU A 239 -24.48 5.37 4.60
N ALA A 240 -23.82 4.62 3.70
CA ALA A 240 -23.74 3.18 3.78
C ALA A 240 -22.98 2.66 5.01
N GLY A 241 -22.03 3.45 5.54
CA GLY A 241 -21.21 3.12 6.69
C GLY A 241 -21.53 3.90 7.97
N ALA A 242 -22.39 4.93 7.88
CA ALA A 242 -22.68 5.83 8.98
C ALA A 242 -23.39 5.12 10.15
N GLU A 243 -22.90 5.36 11.36
CA GLU A 243 -23.49 4.92 12.63
C GLU A 243 -24.28 6.06 13.29
N PHE A 244 -23.82 7.29 13.11
CA PHE A 244 -24.49 8.51 13.54
C PHE A 244 -24.22 9.66 12.57
N PHE A 245 -24.98 10.75 12.70
CA PHE A 245 -24.90 11.90 11.80
C PHE A 245 -24.77 13.20 12.58
N ILE A 246 -23.98 14.14 12.06
CA ILE A 246 -23.94 15.54 12.51
C ILE A 246 -24.06 16.42 11.27
N ASP A 247 -25.02 17.33 11.24
CA ASP A 247 -25.26 18.26 10.14
C ASP A 247 -25.25 17.60 8.74
N LYS A 248 -25.80 16.38 8.66
CA LYS A 248 -25.87 15.48 7.49
C LYS A 248 -24.58 14.73 7.11
N GLN A 249 -23.45 15.03 7.74
CA GLN A 249 -22.24 14.21 7.60
C GLN A 249 -22.39 12.94 8.44
N GLY A 250 -22.27 11.77 7.81
CA GLY A 250 -22.24 10.49 8.50
C GLY A 250 -20.88 10.24 9.15
N TYR A 251 -20.87 9.63 10.33
CA TYR A 251 -19.67 9.24 11.04
C TYR A 251 -19.72 7.77 11.44
N LYS A 252 -18.55 7.15 11.53
CA LYS A 252 -18.36 5.78 12.00
C LYS A 252 -17.24 5.71 13.02
N VAL A 253 -17.36 4.82 14.00
CA VAL A 253 -16.24 4.44 14.86
C VAL A 253 -15.46 3.31 14.20
N SER A 254 -14.17 3.54 13.95
CA SER A 254 -13.27 2.56 13.33
C SER A 254 -12.20 2.11 14.32
N HIS A 255 -12.19 0.82 14.66
CA HIS A 255 -11.28 0.24 15.64
C HIS A 255 -9.97 -0.22 15.01
N TYR A 256 -8.84 0.02 15.68
CA TYR A 256 -7.53 -0.43 15.23
C TYR A 256 -6.80 -1.19 16.35
N PRO A 257 -6.04 -2.24 16.00
CA PRO A 257 -5.85 -2.75 14.63
C PRO A 257 -7.04 -3.59 14.13
N GLN A 258 -7.24 -3.64 12.81
CA GLN A 258 -8.36 -4.37 12.18
C GLN A 258 -8.01 -4.98 10.82
N ILE A 259 -8.78 -5.98 10.41
CA ILE A 259 -8.83 -6.40 9.01
C ILE A 259 -9.84 -5.52 8.29
N LEU A 260 -9.40 -4.81 7.26
CA LEU A 260 -10.29 -4.00 6.44
C LEU A 260 -11.20 -4.91 5.60
N PRO A 261 -12.53 -4.69 5.60
CA PRO A 261 -13.50 -5.49 4.86
C PRO A 261 -13.47 -5.17 3.35
N VAL A 262 -12.33 -5.37 2.70
CA VAL A 262 -12.17 -5.17 1.26
C VAL A 262 -12.87 -6.32 0.52
N PRO A 263 -13.83 -6.04 -0.37
CA PRO A 263 -14.59 -7.10 -1.03
C PRO A 263 -13.69 -7.85 -2.01
N PHE A 264 -13.77 -9.19 -2.01
CA PHE A 264 -13.14 -10.01 -3.03
C PHE A 264 -13.94 -11.27 -3.36
N PHE A 265 -13.78 -11.74 -4.60
CA PHE A 265 -14.38 -12.98 -5.07
C PHE A 265 -13.80 -14.18 -4.32
N HIS A 266 -14.65 -15.04 -3.78
CA HIS A 266 -14.23 -16.29 -3.16
C HIS A 266 -15.35 -17.32 -3.16
N LYS A 267 -14.99 -18.60 -3.32
CA LYS A 267 -15.92 -19.73 -3.28
C LYS A 267 -15.39 -20.81 -2.35
N TYR A 268 -15.97 -20.89 -1.16
CA TYR A 268 -15.50 -21.80 -0.10
C TYR A 268 -15.46 -23.28 -0.51
N ARG A 269 -16.30 -23.70 -1.48
CA ARG A 269 -16.30 -25.08 -2.01
C ARG A 269 -15.22 -25.32 -3.06
N GLU A 270 -14.69 -24.29 -3.69
CA GLU A 270 -13.64 -24.39 -4.71
C GLU A 270 -12.26 -24.31 -4.04
N LYS A 271 -11.81 -25.48 -3.60
CA LYS A 271 -10.54 -25.65 -2.89
C LYS A 271 -9.29 -25.26 -3.69
N ALA A 272 -9.36 -25.22 -5.03
CA ALA A 272 -8.22 -24.90 -5.90
C ALA A 272 -7.93 -23.40 -6.07
N SER A 273 -8.84 -22.50 -5.72
CA SER A 273 -8.63 -21.05 -5.96
C SER A 273 -7.51 -20.50 -5.06
N ARG A 274 -6.58 -19.72 -5.63
CA ARG A 274 -5.46 -19.08 -4.91
C ARG A 274 -5.34 -17.60 -5.28
N TYR A 275 -4.47 -16.87 -4.58
CA TYR A 275 -4.25 -15.43 -4.76
C TYR A 275 -5.51 -14.58 -4.60
N LEU A 276 -6.45 -15.01 -3.74
CA LEU A 276 -7.67 -14.26 -3.48
C LEU A 276 -7.39 -13.04 -2.60
N GLY A 277 -8.22 -12.01 -2.69
CA GLY A 277 -8.10 -10.81 -1.84
C GLY A 277 -7.03 -9.81 -2.31
N PRO A 278 -6.96 -8.64 -1.65
CA PRO A 278 -6.10 -7.54 -2.07
C PRO A 278 -4.60 -7.87 -1.96
N GLU A 279 -3.84 -7.54 -3.01
CA GLU A 279 -2.38 -7.68 -3.07
C GLU A 279 -1.68 -6.32 -3.24
N ASP A 280 -0.48 -6.21 -2.67
CA ASP A 280 0.45 -5.08 -2.79
C ASP A 280 -0.18 -3.70 -2.49
N PRO A 281 -0.82 -3.48 -1.31
CA PRO A 281 -1.51 -2.23 -1.02
C PRO A 281 -0.54 -1.05 -1.00
N ARG A 282 -0.96 0.07 -1.62
CA ARG A 282 -0.28 1.36 -1.62
C ARG A 282 -1.22 2.43 -1.13
N LEU A 283 -0.82 3.16 -0.09
CA LEU A 283 -1.62 4.22 0.50
C LEU A 283 -1.25 5.58 -0.08
N ILE A 284 -2.28 6.41 -0.20
CA ILE A 284 -2.18 7.83 -0.53
C ILE A 284 -3.36 8.55 0.12
N LEU A 285 -3.17 9.79 0.58
CA LEU A 285 -4.27 10.62 1.07
C LEU A 285 -4.93 11.32 -0.11
N ARG A 286 -6.26 11.28 -0.14
CA ARG A 286 -7.05 12.08 -1.07
C ARG A 286 -7.90 13.08 -0.31
N LYS A 287 -8.15 14.24 -0.91
CA LYS A 287 -9.16 15.19 -0.47
C LYS A 287 -10.51 14.80 -1.08
N ASN A 288 -11.51 14.55 -0.24
CA ASN A 288 -12.86 14.23 -0.70
C ASN A 288 -13.69 15.50 -0.99
N GLU A 289 -14.90 15.33 -1.53
CA GLU A 289 -15.80 16.43 -1.90
C GLU A 289 -16.23 17.32 -0.73
N ASN A 290 -16.19 16.79 0.49
CA ASN A 290 -16.48 17.52 1.73
C ASN A 290 -15.24 18.25 2.27
N GLY A 291 -14.11 18.16 1.56
CA GLY A 291 -12.86 18.85 1.91
C GLY A 291 -11.98 18.12 2.92
N HIS A 292 -12.38 16.94 3.40
CA HIS A 292 -11.59 16.14 4.33
C HIS A 292 -10.54 15.31 3.60
N GLU A 293 -9.37 15.17 4.20
CA GLU A 293 -8.40 14.17 3.77
C GLU A 293 -8.77 12.79 4.32
N GLU A 294 -8.69 11.78 3.45
CA GLU A 294 -8.96 10.39 3.81
C GLU A 294 -7.99 9.43 3.11
N PRO A 295 -7.68 8.28 3.71
CA PRO A 295 -6.83 7.29 3.08
C PRO A 295 -7.52 6.68 1.84
N MET A 296 -6.74 6.45 0.80
CA MET A 296 -7.11 5.65 -0.36
C MET A 296 -6.05 4.57 -0.57
N MET A 297 -6.50 3.33 -0.72
CA MET A 297 -5.66 2.17 -0.99
C MET A 297 -5.72 1.80 -2.47
N VAL A 298 -4.58 1.82 -3.15
CA VAL A 298 -4.38 1.27 -4.49
C VAL A 298 -3.82 -0.14 -4.36
N PHE A 299 -4.43 -1.10 -5.02
CA PHE A 299 -4.01 -2.51 -4.91
C PHE A 299 -4.35 -3.25 -6.20
N ASN A 300 -3.91 -4.51 -6.28
CA ASN A 300 -4.31 -5.39 -7.36
C ASN A 300 -5.00 -6.63 -6.79
N LEU A 301 -5.91 -7.21 -7.56
CA LEU A 301 -6.79 -8.28 -7.08
C LEU A 301 -7.13 -9.23 -8.23
N HIS A 302 -7.05 -10.54 -7.94
CA HIS A 302 -7.60 -11.58 -8.79
C HIS A 302 -9.13 -11.67 -8.63
N HIS A 303 -9.86 -11.67 -9.74
CA HIS A 303 -11.32 -11.75 -9.77
C HIS A 303 -11.83 -12.52 -10.99
N GLN A 304 -13.12 -12.85 -10.99
CA GLN A 304 -13.77 -13.62 -12.05
C GLN A 304 -14.91 -12.80 -12.67
N LYS A 305 -14.98 -12.80 -14.01
CA LYS A 305 -15.99 -12.09 -14.79
C LYS A 305 -16.49 -12.96 -15.93
N PHE A 306 -17.74 -12.79 -16.36
CA PHE A 306 -18.25 -13.54 -17.52
C PHE A 306 -17.87 -12.86 -18.84
N VAL A 307 -17.30 -13.62 -19.76
CA VAL A 307 -16.97 -13.18 -21.12
C VAL A 307 -17.75 -14.00 -22.14
N PHE A 308 -18.10 -13.37 -23.26
CA PHE A 308 -18.69 -14.09 -24.39
C PHE A 308 -17.63 -15.00 -25.00
N ALA A 309 -17.97 -16.26 -25.18
CA ALA A 309 -17.23 -17.21 -25.98
C ALA A 309 -18.03 -17.46 -27.26
N ASP A 310 -17.38 -17.33 -28.41
CA ASP A 310 -17.89 -17.89 -29.66
C ASP A 310 -17.71 -19.40 -29.52
N ASP A 311 -18.80 -20.16 -29.57
CA ASP A 311 -18.70 -21.58 -29.90
C ASP A 311 -19.03 -21.69 -31.39
N ASP A 312 -18.16 -22.36 -32.13
CA ASP A 312 -18.24 -22.41 -33.58
C ASP A 312 -19.41 -23.32 -34.07
N GLU A 313 -20.29 -23.79 -33.16
CA GLU A 313 -21.30 -24.81 -33.44
C GLU A 313 -22.75 -24.33 -33.25
N ASP A 314 -23.02 -23.28 -32.46
CA ASP A 314 -24.38 -22.78 -32.20
C ASP A 314 -24.50 -21.25 -32.35
N ASN A 315 -25.62 -20.76 -32.90
CA ASN A 315 -25.98 -19.34 -33.05
C ASN A 315 -26.21 -18.59 -31.69
N HIS A 316 -25.64 -19.07 -30.58
CA HIS A 316 -25.84 -18.54 -29.24
C HIS A 316 -24.52 -18.23 -28.56
N LEU A 317 -24.27 -16.93 -28.32
CA LEU A 317 -23.13 -16.44 -27.54
C LEU A 317 -23.20 -16.96 -26.10
N LEU A 318 -22.46 -18.02 -25.78
CA LEU A 318 -22.34 -18.54 -24.42
C LEU A 318 -21.44 -17.64 -23.58
N LYS A 319 -21.88 -17.28 -22.37
CA LYS A 319 -21.04 -16.60 -21.38
C LYS A 319 -20.24 -17.61 -20.58
N LYS A 320 -18.91 -17.60 -20.70
CA LYS A 320 -17.99 -18.42 -19.89
C LYS A 320 -17.29 -17.57 -18.83
N PRO A 321 -17.03 -18.11 -17.62
CA PRO A 321 -16.25 -17.38 -16.63
C PRO A 321 -14.78 -17.28 -17.06
N ALA A 322 -14.21 -16.08 -16.97
CA ALA A 322 -12.79 -15.80 -17.17
C ALA A 322 -12.19 -15.14 -15.93
N THR A 323 -10.90 -15.38 -15.69
CA THR A 323 -10.17 -14.81 -14.54
C THR A 323 -9.29 -13.66 -14.98
N PHE A 324 -9.19 -12.65 -14.13
CA PHE A 324 -8.40 -11.45 -14.39
C PHE A 324 -7.69 -11.00 -13.12
N ARG A 325 -6.53 -10.38 -13.28
CA ARG A 325 -5.88 -9.60 -12.23
C ARG A 325 -5.97 -8.13 -12.62
N SER A 326 -6.82 -7.37 -11.95
CA SER A 326 -7.04 -5.95 -12.24
C SER A 326 -6.40 -5.05 -11.17
N MET A 327 -6.20 -3.78 -11.51
CA MET A 327 -5.93 -2.73 -10.52
C MET A 327 -7.23 -2.21 -9.93
N TRP A 328 -7.19 -1.86 -8.65
CA TRP A 328 -8.34 -1.39 -7.88
C TRP A 328 -7.95 -0.23 -6.98
N VAL A 329 -8.94 0.58 -6.64
CA VAL A 329 -8.87 1.51 -5.52
C VAL A 329 -9.91 1.11 -4.47
N SER A 330 -9.60 1.29 -3.19
CA SER A 330 -10.55 1.17 -2.10
C SER A 330 -10.36 2.30 -1.11
N PHE A 331 -11.45 2.72 -0.47
CA PHE A 331 -11.48 3.81 0.50
C PHE A 331 -11.78 3.20 1.88
N PRO A 332 -10.77 3.05 2.77
CA PRO A 332 -10.97 2.43 4.08
C PRO A 332 -12.06 3.09 4.95
N TRP A 333 -12.40 4.34 4.69
CA TRP A 333 -13.42 5.10 5.43
C TRP A 333 -14.76 5.25 4.70
N GLN A 334 -14.87 4.73 3.47
CA GLN A 334 -16.13 4.74 2.72
C GLN A 334 -16.61 3.31 2.52
N PHE A 335 -17.92 3.09 2.55
CA PHE A 335 -18.48 1.75 2.56
C PHE A 335 -19.46 1.52 1.40
N GLN A 336 -19.66 0.26 1.06
CA GLN A 336 -20.63 -0.20 0.07
C GLN A 336 -21.39 -1.42 0.63
N ARG A 337 -22.56 -1.68 0.07
CA ARG A 337 -23.33 -2.92 0.32
C ARG A 337 -23.08 -3.92 -0.78
N GLY A 338 -22.84 -5.17 -0.41
CA GLY A 338 -22.56 -6.25 -1.36
C GLY A 338 -21.22 -6.11 -2.09
N LYS A 339 -20.95 -7.09 -2.96
CA LYS A 339 -19.67 -7.24 -3.70
C LYS A 339 -19.85 -7.34 -5.21
N THR A 340 -20.92 -6.75 -5.75
CA THR A 340 -21.29 -6.81 -7.19
C THR A 340 -20.27 -6.22 -8.14
N ASN A 341 -19.45 -5.27 -7.67
CA ASN A 341 -18.32 -4.73 -8.41
C ASN A 341 -17.23 -5.79 -8.62
N VAL A 342 -17.01 -6.69 -7.67
CA VAL A 342 -15.94 -7.70 -7.70
C VAL A 342 -16.40 -9.05 -8.24
N ASP A 343 -17.68 -9.39 -8.06
CA ASP A 343 -18.29 -10.64 -8.50
C ASP A 343 -19.45 -10.37 -9.45
N ASP A 344 -19.41 -10.94 -10.66
CA ASP A 344 -20.50 -10.80 -11.64
C ASP A 344 -21.71 -11.69 -11.31
N LEU A 345 -21.57 -12.67 -10.41
CA LEU A 345 -22.70 -13.45 -9.92
C LEU A 345 -23.41 -12.69 -8.79
N LEU A 346 -24.71 -12.46 -8.97
CA LEU A 346 -25.58 -11.99 -7.89
C LEU A 346 -25.68 -13.08 -6.82
N HIS A 347 -24.83 -12.98 -5.81
CA HIS A 347 -24.91 -13.80 -4.62
C HIS A 347 -25.75 -13.07 -3.58
N THR A 348 -27.05 -13.36 -3.54
CA THR A 348 -28.02 -12.77 -2.59
C THR A 348 -27.60 -12.91 -1.12
N GLN A 349 -26.70 -13.85 -0.80
CA GLN A 349 -26.14 -14.05 0.53
C GLN A 349 -25.38 -12.81 1.05
N PHE A 350 -24.70 -12.07 0.18
CA PHE A 350 -23.77 -11.01 0.60
C PHE A 350 -24.28 -9.60 0.33
N ASP A 351 -25.44 -9.45 -0.32
CA ASP A 351 -25.99 -8.15 -0.75
C ASP A 351 -26.19 -7.17 0.42
N ASN A 352 -26.54 -7.68 1.60
CA ASN A 352 -26.73 -6.87 2.80
C ASN A 352 -25.45 -6.65 3.62
N SER A 353 -24.35 -7.32 3.28
CA SER A 353 -23.07 -7.18 3.99
C SER A 353 -22.39 -5.87 3.61
N THR A 354 -21.74 -5.25 4.59
CA THR A 354 -21.02 -3.98 4.42
C THR A 354 -19.55 -4.26 4.15
N TYR A 355 -19.00 -3.62 3.13
CA TYR A 355 -17.59 -3.70 2.74
C TYR A 355 -17.03 -2.29 2.58
N ASN A 356 -15.70 -2.15 2.59
CA ASN A 356 -15.10 -0.93 2.10
C ASN A 356 -15.43 -0.73 0.62
N LYS A 357 -15.75 0.51 0.25
CA LYS A 357 -15.99 0.89 -1.14
C LYS A 357 -14.74 0.55 -1.95
N ALA A 358 -14.92 -0.21 -3.03
CA ALA A 358 -13.86 -0.62 -3.94
C ALA A 358 -14.27 -0.36 -5.40
N ILE A 359 -13.32 -0.02 -6.27
CA ILE A 359 -13.59 0.33 -7.66
C ILE A 359 -12.53 -0.30 -8.56
N GLU A 360 -12.98 -1.06 -9.57
CA GLU A 360 -12.09 -1.64 -10.60
C GLU A 360 -11.60 -0.50 -11.51
N LEU A 361 -10.28 -0.38 -11.67
CA LEU A 361 -9.71 0.56 -12.64
C LEU A 361 -9.66 -0.09 -14.03
N ARG A 362 -10.33 0.53 -15.01
CA ARG A 362 -10.44 0.02 -16.37
C ARG A 362 -10.04 1.06 -17.41
N ILE A 363 -9.11 0.69 -18.29
CA ILE A 363 -8.73 1.53 -19.42
C ILE A 363 -9.88 1.56 -20.44
N LYS A 364 -10.36 2.76 -20.78
CA LYS A 364 -11.44 2.99 -21.74
C LYS A 364 -11.07 2.41 -23.11
N ASN A 365 -12.08 1.91 -23.83
CA ASN A 365 -11.97 1.42 -25.21
C ASN A 365 -10.99 0.24 -25.40
N LEU A 366 -10.57 -0.43 -24.32
CA LEU A 366 -9.77 -1.64 -24.38
C LEU A 366 -10.50 -2.82 -23.73
N PRO A 367 -10.33 -4.04 -24.26
CA PRO A 367 -10.79 -5.23 -23.57
C PRO A 367 -10.09 -5.35 -22.22
N ARG A 368 -10.73 -6.05 -21.28
CA ARG A 368 -10.10 -6.33 -19.99
C ARG A 368 -8.83 -7.14 -20.22
N GLN A 369 -7.72 -6.66 -19.65
CA GLN A 369 -6.43 -7.32 -19.77
C GLN A 369 -6.34 -8.43 -18.72
N GLU A 370 -5.76 -9.58 -19.07
CA GLU A 370 -5.61 -10.72 -18.16
C GLU A 370 -4.86 -10.35 -16.87
N LYS A 371 -3.84 -9.49 -16.99
CA LYS A 371 -2.98 -9.08 -15.88
C LYS A 371 -2.66 -7.59 -15.90
N GLN A 372 -3.03 -6.91 -14.84
CA GLN A 372 -2.69 -5.53 -14.50
C GLN A 372 -2.17 -5.51 -13.06
N LYS A 373 -0.97 -4.96 -12.86
CA LYS A 373 -0.36 -4.78 -11.55
C LYS A 373 0.64 -3.63 -11.57
N ASN A 374 1.06 -3.16 -10.39
CA ASN A 374 2.16 -2.21 -10.19
C ASN A 374 1.96 -0.81 -10.83
N TRP A 375 0.72 -0.31 -10.96
CA TRP A 375 0.51 1.08 -11.36
C TRP A 375 0.88 2.00 -10.19
N THR A 376 1.56 3.12 -10.49
CA THR A 376 2.05 4.05 -9.44
C THR A 376 1.14 5.26 -9.34
N PRO A 377 0.44 5.49 -8.20
CA PRO A 377 -0.50 6.60 -8.06
C PRO A 377 0.19 7.95 -7.88
N MET A 378 -0.40 8.99 -8.45
CA MET A 378 0.05 10.39 -8.36
C MET A 378 -1.16 11.33 -8.34
N ILE A 379 -1.20 12.26 -7.40
CA ILE A 379 -2.24 13.30 -7.34
C ILE A 379 -1.80 14.52 -8.14
N SER A 380 -2.69 15.04 -8.98
CA SER A 380 -2.51 16.30 -9.72
C SER A 380 -3.06 17.43 -8.87
N ASP A 381 -2.17 18.31 -8.41
CA ASP A 381 -2.52 19.53 -7.68
C ASP A 381 -3.39 20.44 -8.54
N ALA A 382 -3.08 20.53 -9.83
CA ALA A 382 -3.89 21.28 -10.79
C ALA A 382 -5.32 20.71 -10.96
N ASP A 383 -5.47 19.38 -10.97
CA ASP A 383 -6.81 18.76 -11.05
C ASP A 383 -7.58 19.02 -9.74
N ARG A 384 -6.90 18.96 -8.59
CA ARG A 384 -7.52 19.24 -7.29
C ARG A 384 -7.96 20.69 -7.18
N GLU A 385 -7.14 21.64 -7.64
CA GLU A 385 -7.50 23.07 -7.68
C GLU A 385 -8.71 23.31 -8.59
N GLU A 386 -8.77 22.65 -9.75
CA GLU A 386 -9.89 22.74 -10.70
C GLU A 386 -11.22 22.27 -10.10
N TYR A 387 -11.23 21.15 -9.37
CA TYR A 387 -12.47 20.56 -8.83
C TYR A 387 -12.74 20.91 -7.36
N GLY A 388 -11.76 21.43 -6.62
CA GLY A 388 -11.79 21.63 -5.17
C GLY A 388 -11.46 20.38 -4.33
N TYR A 389 -11.41 19.20 -4.96
CA TYR A 389 -11.14 17.90 -4.35
C TYR A 389 -10.55 16.91 -5.36
N ASP A 390 -10.09 15.74 -4.91
CA ASP A 390 -9.53 14.71 -5.78
C ASP A 390 -10.62 13.88 -6.46
N LYS A 391 -11.15 14.42 -7.56
CA LYS A 391 -12.09 13.69 -8.42
C LYS A 391 -11.40 12.63 -9.29
N THR A 392 -10.15 12.90 -9.69
CA THR A 392 -9.37 12.04 -10.57
C THR A 392 -8.00 11.74 -9.99
N MET A 393 -7.41 10.62 -10.39
CA MET A 393 -6.06 10.20 -9.99
C MET A 393 -5.22 9.91 -11.24
N LEU A 394 -3.95 10.32 -11.22
CA LEU A 394 -2.99 9.93 -12.24
C LEU A 394 -2.32 8.63 -11.84
N PHE A 395 -2.00 7.81 -12.84
CA PHE A 395 -1.21 6.60 -12.64
C PHE A 395 -0.06 6.55 -13.66
N MET A 396 1.16 6.39 -13.16
CA MET A 396 2.24 5.91 -14.00
C MET A 396 1.94 4.47 -14.38
N TYR A 397 1.55 4.28 -15.64
CA TYR A 397 1.23 2.97 -16.19
C TYR A 397 2.50 2.24 -16.64
N ARG A 398 3.44 2.99 -17.23
CA ARG A 398 4.71 2.47 -17.76
C ARG A 398 5.79 3.53 -17.64
N TRP A 399 6.94 3.14 -17.10
CA TRP A 399 8.10 4.03 -16.93
C TRP A 399 8.96 4.11 -18.21
N THR A 400 9.34 2.98 -18.79
CA THR A 400 10.10 2.95 -20.05
C THR A 400 9.18 3.22 -21.23
N THR A 401 9.49 4.25 -22.03
CA THR A 401 8.54 4.78 -23.03
C THR A 401 7.25 5.20 -22.34
N MET A 402 7.33 6.33 -21.64
CA MET A 402 6.41 6.74 -20.59
C MET A 402 4.94 6.74 -21.04
N GLN A 403 4.07 6.17 -20.20
CA GLN A 403 2.62 6.21 -20.38
C GLN A 403 1.94 6.56 -19.06
N VAL A 404 1.07 7.57 -19.09
CA VAL A 404 0.35 8.07 -17.92
C VAL A 404 -1.16 7.98 -18.14
N LEU A 405 -1.85 7.37 -17.20
CA LEU A 405 -3.31 7.28 -17.17
C LEU A 405 -3.88 8.35 -16.24
N ARG A 406 -5.05 8.88 -16.59
CA ARG A 406 -5.95 9.60 -15.68
C ARG A 406 -7.20 8.78 -15.47
N CYS A 407 -7.51 8.45 -14.23
CA CYS A 407 -8.66 7.65 -13.84
C CYS A 407 -9.65 8.48 -13.04
N ASP A 408 -10.93 8.32 -13.36
CA ASP A 408 -12.02 8.86 -12.57
C ASP A 408 -12.26 8.00 -11.32
N LEU A 409 -12.23 8.60 -10.13
CA LEU A 409 -12.30 7.88 -8.85
C LEU A 409 -13.72 7.47 -8.44
N GLU A 410 -14.74 7.83 -9.22
CA GLU A 410 -16.12 7.40 -8.96
C GLU A 410 -16.49 6.19 -9.83
N THR A 411 -16.08 6.22 -11.10
CA THR A 411 -16.43 5.23 -12.12
C THR A 411 -15.33 4.21 -12.41
N GLY A 412 -14.08 4.49 -12.01
CA GLY A 412 -12.91 3.66 -12.31
C GLY A 412 -12.45 3.70 -13.77
N LYS A 413 -13.04 4.58 -14.61
CA LYS A 413 -12.69 4.66 -16.03
C LYS A 413 -11.42 5.48 -16.24
N CYS A 414 -10.42 4.87 -16.86
CA CYS A 414 -9.11 5.44 -17.11
C CYS A 414 -8.87 5.77 -18.59
N GLY A 415 -8.24 6.89 -18.89
CA GLY A 415 -7.77 7.24 -20.23
C GLY A 415 -6.30 7.66 -20.22
N PHE A 416 -5.57 7.40 -21.30
CA PHE A 416 -4.20 7.91 -21.44
C PHE A 416 -4.23 9.43 -21.59
N VAL A 417 -3.46 10.12 -20.75
CA VAL A 417 -3.24 11.58 -20.85
C VAL A 417 -1.87 11.90 -21.45
N TYR A 418 -0.97 10.92 -21.48
CA TYR A 418 0.33 11.03 -22.12
C TYR A 418 0.83 9.65 -22.55
N GLN A 419 1.38 9.60 -23.77
CA GLN A 419 2.03 8.42 -24.34
C GLN A 419 3.23 8.91 -25.16
N GLN A 420 4.44 8.51 -24.76
CA GLN A 420 5.65 8.85 -25.52
C GLN A 420 5.71 8.11 -26.87
N ASN A 421 5.03 6.96 -26.96
CA ASN A 421 4.85 6.19 -28.19
C ASN A 421 3.44 5.59 -28.25
N ASP A 422 2.59 6.17 -29.09
CA ASP A 422 1.18 5.77 -29.26
C ASP A 422 1.01 4.39 -29.91
N LYS A 423 2.05 3.89 -30.59
CA LYS A 423 2.03 2.57 -31.24
C LYS A 423 2.29 1.42 -30.26
N LEU A 424 2.73 1.74 -29.03
CA LEU A 424 3.06 0.74 -28.03
C LEU A 424 1.79 0.12 -27.43
N LYS A 425 1.56 -1.17 -27.73
CA LYS A 425 0.41 -1.92 -27.20
C LYS A 425 0.55 -2.13 -25.69
N VAL A 426 -0.59 -2.14 -25.00
CA VAL A 426 -0.68 -2.46 -23.55
C VAL A 426 -0.11 -3.82 -23.18
N SER A 427 -0.11 -4.78 -24.12
CA SER A 427 0.50 -6.12 -23.94
C SER A 427 2.03 -6.14 -24.01
N SER A 428 2.68 -5.04 -24.41
CA SER A 428 4.14 -4.98 -24.55
C SER A 428 4.83 -5.00 -23.17
N SER A 429 6.03 -5.57 -23.09
CA SER A 429 6.81 -5.65 -21.84
C SER A 429 6.99 -4.28 -21.18
N VAL A 430 6.65 -4.16 -19.88
CA VAL A 430 6.64 -2.90 -19.11
C VAL A 430 8.03 -2.40 -18.68
N GLY A 431 9.09 -3.17 -18.93
CA GLY A 431 10.45 -2.83 -18.52
C GLY A 431 10.79 -3.23 -17.07
N PRO A 432 11.98 -2.80 -16.57
CA PRO A 432 12.48 -3.15 -15.24
C PRO A 432 11.84 -2.35 -14.10
N PHE A 433 11.47 -1.09 -14.33
CA PHE A 433 10.80 -0.23 -13.35
C PHE A 433 9.31 -0.56 -13.23
N ARG A 434 8.83 -0.78 -11.99
CA ARG A 434 7.47 -1.27 -11.73
C ARG A 434 6.97 -0.86 -10.34
N GLY A 435 5.92 -0.04 -10.28
CA GLY A 435 5.33 0.38 -9.00
C GLY A 435 6.39 1.03 -8.10
N GLY A 436 6.25 0.84 -6.78
CA GLY A 436 7.07 1.50 -5.77
C GLY A 436 6.18 2.35 -4.88
N THR A 437 6.72 3.42 -4.30
CA THR A 437 5.90 4.35 -3.51
C THR A 437 4.84 5.01 -4.38
N GLN A 438 3.82 5.59 -3.78
CA GLN A 438 3.11 6.69 -4.43
C GLN A 438 4.08 7.84 -4.73
N MET A 439 3.73 8.68 -5.70
CA MET A 439 4.52 9.87 -6.03
C MET A 439 3.95 11.09 -5.30
N ILE A 440 4.80 11.82 -4.58
CA ILE A 440 4.40 13.00 -3.80
C ILE A 440 4.58 14.24 -4.67
N ASN A 441 3.49 15.00 -4.85
CA ASN A 441 3.53 16.29 -5.51
C ASN A 441 4.15 17.33 -4.57
N ILE A 442 5.23 17.99 -5.01
CA ILE A 442 5.99 18.92 -4.16
C ILE A 442 5.15 20.15 -3.76
N ARG A 443 4.31 20.67 -4.66
CA ARG A 443 3.43 21.82 -4.37
C ARG A 443 2.44 21.49 -3.26
N HIS A 444 1.70 20.41 -3.44
CA HIS A 444 0.73 19.94 -2.46
C HIS A 444 1.40 19.65 -1.11
N MET A 445 2.56 18.97 -1.11
CA MET A 445 3.30 18.67 0.12
C MET A 445 3.72 19.93 0.87
N LEU A 446 4.21 20.96 0.16
CA LEU A 446 4.60 22.23 0.76
C LEU A 446 3.40 23.02 1.32
N GLN A 447 2.26 23.02 0.62
CA GLN A 447 1.02 23.66 1.09
C GLN A 447 0.45 23.01 2.35
N GLY A 448 0.69 21.72 2.56
CA GLY A 448 0.26 20.97 3.74
C GLY A 448 1.20 21.07 4.94
N GLN A 449 2.23 21.93 4.91
CA GLN A 449 3.17 22.06 6.02
C GLN A 449 2.61 22.92 7.16
N ARG A 450 2.99 22.57 8.39
CA ARG A 450 2.63 23.34 9.59
C ARG A 450 3.33 24.71 9.67
N GLN A 451 4.58 24.77 9.20
CA GLN A 451 5.33 26.02 9.06
C GLN A 451 5.02 26.69 7.71
N ASN A 452 5.12 28.01 7.64
CA ASN A 452 4.90 28.73 6.38
C ASN A 452 6.04 28.40 5.39
N THR A 453 5.67 27.89 4.20
CA THR A 453 6.58 27.50 3.11
C THR A 453 6.45 28.37 1.85
N ASP A 454 5.84 29.56 1.94
CA ASP A 454 5.59 30.46 0.79
C ASP A 454 6.86 30.74 -0.03
N GLN A 455 8.02 30.91 0.63
CA GLN A 455 9.29 31.11 -0.07
C GLN A 455 9.70 29.91 -0.94
N LEU A 456 9.41 28.69 -0.52
CA LEU A 456 9.66 27.47 -1.30
C LEU A 456 8.63 27.31 -2.42
N LEU A 457 7.36 27.66 -2.15
CA LEU A 457 6.30 27.63 -3.16
C LEU A 457 6.59 28.58 -4.33
N GLN A 458 7.24 29.73 -4.07
CA GLN A 458 7.68 30.68 -5.09
C GLN A 458 8.75 30.13 -6.03
N LEU A 459 9.47 29.07 -5.64
CA LEU A 459 10.47 28.41 -6.49
C LEU A 459 9.84 27.45 -7.50
N LEU A 460 8.56 27.09 -7.33
CA LEU A 460 7.89 26.16 -8.22
C LEU A 460 7.41 26.88 -9.48
N PRO A 461 7.86 26.48 -10.69
CA PRO A 461 7.42 27.12 -11.93
C PRO A 461 5.90 27.04 -12.12
N PRO A 462 5.25 28.08 -12.66
CA PRO A 462 3.85 27.99 -13.02
C PRO A 462 3.66 27.01 -14.18
N ASN A 463 2.47 26.40 -14.29
CA ASN A 463 2.14 25.40 -15.32
C ASN A 463 3.02 24.13 -15.32
N ARG A 464 3.78 23.92 -14.25
CA ARG A 464 4.56 22.71 -13.98
C ARG A 464 4.12 22.07 -12.68
N GLU A 465 4.01 20.75 -12.73
CA GLU A 465 3.96 19.92 -11.53
C GLU A 465 5.19 19.03 -11.45
N ILE A 466 5.68 18.83 -10.22
CA ILE A 466 6.87 18.04 -9.92
C ILE A 466 6.45 17.01 -8.90
N TRP A 467 6.69 15.74 -9.23
CA TRP A 467 6.52 14.63 -8.29
C TRP A 467 7.84 13.95 -8.02
N LEU A 468 8.02 13.55 -6.76
CA LEU A 468 9.14 12.73 -6.33
C LEU A 468 8.63 11.45 -5.65
N GLY A 469 9.34 10.35 -5.89
CA GLY A 469 9.06 9.07 -5.24
C GLY A 469 10.12 8.03 -5.56
N PHE A 470 9.89 6.79 -5.11
CA PHE A 470 10.81 5.69 -5.33
C PHE A 470 10.13 4.61 -6.14
N ALA A 471 10.58 4.42 -7.38
CA ALA A 471 10.16 3.28 -8.17
C ALA A 471 10.87 2.02 -7.68
N ARG A 472 10.20 0.87 -7.76
CA ARG A 472 10.85 -0.43 -7.56
C ARG A 472 11.35 -0.92 -8.90
N ALA A 473 12.65 -1.14 -9.04
CA ALA A 473 13.23 -1.79 -10.19
C ALA A 473 13.51 -3.26 -9.91
N HIS A 474 13.40 -4.09 -10.96
CA HIS A 474 13.63 -5.52 -10.92
C HIS A 474 14.62 -5.91 -12.00
N LEU A 475 15.77 -6.43 -11.58
CA LEU A 475 16.75 -7.04 -12.47
C LEU A 475 16.86 -8.53 -12.19
N VAL A 476 16.91 -9.32 -13.26
CA VAL A 476 16.98 -10.78 -13.21
C VAL A 476 18.42 -11.21 -13.47
N ARG A 477 18.98 -12.04 -12.59
CA ARG A 477 20.34 -12.62 -12.71
C ARG A 477 21.42 -11.58 -13.06
N CYS A 478 21.39 -10.41 -12.41
CA CYS A 478 22.34 -9.32 -12.66
C CYS A 478 23.65 -9.42 -11.84
N GLY A 479 23.76 -10.36 -10.90
CA GLY A 479 24.98 -10.55 -10.11
C GLY A 479 24.75 -11.48 -8.90
N CYS A 480 23.88 -11.07 -7.97
CA CYS A 480 23.57 -11.80 -6.74
C CYS A 480 22.10 -12.27 -6.74
N GLY A 481 21.85 -13.57 -6.60
CA GLY A 481 20.49 -14.13 -6.64
C GLY A 481 19.88 -14.25 -8.04
N ASN A 482 18.67 -14.81 -8.10
CA ASN A 482 17.86 -14.89 -9.33
C ASN A 482 17.18 -13.56 -9.65
N ASP A 483 16.72 -12.88 -8.61
CA ASP A 483 15.94 -11.64 -8.72
C ASP A 483 16.50 -10.64 -7.72
N LEU A 484 16.84 -9.43 -8.20
CA LEU A 484 17.28 -8.34 -7.34
C LEU A 484 16.32 -7.16 -7.49
N TYR A 485 15.73 -6.77 -6.36
CA TYR A 485 14.83 -5.61 -6.25
C TYR A 485 15.49 -4.54 -5.41
N ARG A 486 15.56 -3.33 -5.96
CA ARG A 486 16.01 -2.13 -5.25
C ARG A 486 15.09 -0.95 -5.56
N PRO A 487 15.02 0.03 -4.65
CA PRO A 487 14.49 1.33 -4.97
C PRO A 487 15.38 2.06 -5.99
N ASN A 488 14.75 2.90 -6.79
CA ASN A 488 15.36 3.97 -7.54
C ASN A 488 14.56 5.24 -7.23
N LEU A 489 15.23 6.31 -6.82
CA LEU A 489 14.62 7.63 -6.74
C LEU A 489 14.24 8.09 -8.14
N VAL A 490 13.03 8.64 -8.29
CA VAL A 490 12.55 9.15 -9.58
C VAL A 490 11.87 10.51 -9.37
N VAL A 491 12.16 11.45 -10.26
CA VAL A 491 11.50 12.75 -10.34
C VAL A 491 10.78 12.88 -11.67
N VAL A 492 9.47 13.08 -11.62
CA VAL A 492 8.59 13.22 -12.78
C VAL A 492 8.11 14.65 -12.88
N THR A 493 8.14 15.25 -14.06
CA THR A 493 7.51 16.55 -14.33
C THR A 493 6.32 16.41 -15.26
N LYS A 494 5.30 17.25 -15.04
CA LYS A 494 4.21 17.50 -15.98
C LYS A 494 4.24 18.97 -16.35
N ASP A 495 4.41 19.25 -17.64
CA ASP A 495 4.47 20.59 -18.20
C ASP A 495 3.24 20.85 -19.08
N ARG A 496 2.65 22.04 -18.96
CA ARG A 496 1.59 22.51 -19.87
C ARG A 496 2.15 23.58 -20.80
N ILE A 497 2.21 23.28 -22.10
CA ILE A 497 2.64 24.22 -23.15
C ILE A 497 1.47 24.61 -24.04
N MET A 498 1.59 25.73 -24.76
CA MET A 498 0.62 26.17 -25.76
C MET A 498 1.15 25.88 -27.16
N VAL A 499 0.35 25.22 -27.99
CA VAL A 499 0.66 24.90 -29.39
C VAL A 499 -0.55 25.23 -30.24
N ASP A 500 -0.41 26.15 -31.19
CA ASP A 500 -1.51 26.68 -32.00
C ASP A 500 -2.70 27.16 -31.15
N GLY A 501 -2.41 27.84 -30.03
CA GLY A 501 -3.42 28.31 -29.08
C GLY A 501 -4.11 27.21 -28.25
N ASN A 502 -3.71 25.95 -28.38
CA ASN A 502 -4.26 24.83 -27.63
C ASN A 502 -3.28 24.31 -26.57
N PRO A 503 -3.74 24.00 -25.35
CA PRO A 503 -2.87 23.44 -24.32
C PRO A 503 -2.46 22.00 -24.68
N LYS A 504 -1.18 21.70 -24.52
CA LYS A 504 -0.61 20.35 -24.60
C LYS A 504 0.06 20.00 -23.28
N ILE A 505 -0.13 18.77 -22.85
CA ILE A 505 0.44 18.23 -21.62
C ILE A 505 1.60 17.33 -22.00
N LEU A 506 2.75 17.58 -21.39
CA LEU A 506 3.96 16.80 -21.56
C LEU A 506 4.36 16.21 -20.22
N PHE A 507 4.80 14.97 -20.23
CA PHE A 507 5.38 14.32 -19.06
C PHE A 507 6.79 13.84 -19.39
N LYS A 508 7.69 13.85 -18.40
CA LYS A 508 9.00 13.20 -18.50
C LYS A 508 9.51 12.72 -17.15
N ILE A 509 10.41 11.76 -17.19
CA ILE A 509 11.29 11.42 -16.07
C ILE A 509 12.48 12.38 -16.15
N SER A 510 12.46 13.41 -15.32
CA SER A 510 13.53 14.43 -15.28
C SER A 510 14.80 13.91 -14.64
N HIS A 511 14.66 13.09 -13.60
CA HIS A 511 15.77 12.53 -12.84
C HIS A 511 15.43 11.10 -12.43
N VAL A 512 16.43 10.23 -12.46
CA VAL A 512 16.32 8.86 -11.98
C VAL A 512 17.65 8.38 -11.40
N SER A 513 17.62 7.79 -10.22
CA SER A 513 18.82 7.21 -9.62
C SER A 513 19.15 5.84 -10.20
N SER A 514 20.40 5.39 -10.03
CA SER A 514 20.70 3.95 -10.03
C SER A 514 20.14 3.26 -8.77
N PHE A 515 20.34 1.96 -8.61
CA PHE A 515 19.92 1.21 -7.42
C PHE A 515 20.43 1.86 -6.14
N VAL A 516 19.53 2.10 -5.19
CA VAL A 516 19.89 2.62 -3.87
C VAL A 516 19.72 1.56 -2.79
N SER A 517 20.68 1.49 -1.88
CA SER A 517 20.65 0.62 -0.70
C SER A 517 19.98 1.26 0.51
N LEU A 518 19.94 2.60 0.57
CA LEU A 518 19.44 3.39 1.70
C LEU A 518 20.09 3.01 3.05
N ASN A 519 21.35 2.57 3.04
CA ASN A 519 22.03 2.01 4.23
C ASN A 519 21.27 0.84 4.89
N VAL A 520 20.39 0.15 4.16
CA VAL A 520 19.64 -1.00 4.66
C VAL A 520 20.39 -2.29 4.37
N GLU A 521 20.67 -3.05 5.43
CA GLU A 521 21.19 -4.40 5.32
C GLU A 521 20.09 -5.36 4.85
N ILE A 522 20.43 -6.23 3.91
CA ILE A 522 19.49 -7.17 3.31
C ILE A 522 19.47 -8.48 4.11
N LEU A 523 18.25 -9.00 4.34
CA LEU A 523 18.03 -10.33 4.88
C LEU A 523 17.95 -11.38 3.74
N PRO A 524 18.45 -12.60 3.96
CA PRO A 524 18.42 -13.66 2.94
C PRO A 524 16.99 -14.14 2.68
N TRP A 525 16.74 -14.67 1.47
CA TRP A 525 15.40 -15.16 1.11
C TRP A 525 14.89 -16.33 1.95
N GLU A 526 15.80 -17.16 2.47
CA GLU A 526 15.52 -18.27 3.37
C GLU A 526 16.11 -17.96 4.76
N PRO A 527 15.29 -17.64 5.78
CA PRO A 527 15.79 -17.26 7.11
C PRO A 527 16.64 -18.36 7.78
N SER A 528 16.37 -19.63 7.48
CA SER A 528 17.17 -20.77 7.96
C SER A 528 18.58 -20.82 7.37
N LYS A 529 18.89 -19.99 6.37
CA LYS A 529 20.22 -19.90 5.73
C LYS A 529 20.72 -18.46 5.80
N PRO A 530 21.10 -17.96 7.00
CA PRO A 530 21.38 -16.55 7.27
C PRO A 530 22.43 -15.92 6.33
N TYR A 531 23.42 -16.71 5.89
CA TYR A 531 24.49 -16.21 5.04
C TYR A 531 24.18 -16.28 3.53
N LYS A 532 23.13 -17.01 3.10
CA LYS A 532 22.79 -17.23 1.66
C LYS A 532 22.09 -16.02 1.01
N LEU A 533 22.70 -14.84 1.09
CA LEU A 533 22.19 -13.57 0.57
C LEU A 533 22.06 -13.53 -0.95
N CYS A 534 22.86 -14.33 -1.66
CA CYS A 534 22.82 -14.48 -3.12
C CYS A 534 22.05 -15.73 -3.59
N SER A 535 21.25 -16.33 -2.72
CA SER A 535 20.31 -17.39 -3.08
C SER A 535 18.87 -16.88 -3.16
N GLY A 536 18.15 -17.24 -4.22
CA GLY A 536 16.76 -16.85 -4.40
C GLY A 536 16.58 -15.37 -4.74
N THR A 537 15.65 -14.71 -4.05
CA THR A 537 15.27 -13.32 -4.30
C THR A 537 15.90 -12.38 -3.27
N ASN A 538 16.61 -11.37 -3.75
CA ASN A 538 17.20 -10.33 -2.92
C ASN A 538 16.36 -9.05 -3.07
N ALA A 539 15.53 -8.74 -2.07
CA ALA A 539 14.54 -7.69 -2.18
C ALA A 539 14.65 -6.62 -1.10
N LEU A 540 14.83 -5.38 -1.53
CA LEU A 540 14.53 -4.15 -0.79
C LEU A 540 13.47 -3.39 -1.59
N ILE A 541 12.26 -3.29 -1.03
CA ILE A 541 11.11 -2.75 -1.74
C ILE A 541 10.68 -1.45 -1.06
N PRO A 542 10.60 -0.33 -1.80
CA PRO A 542 10.01 0.90 -1.27
C PRO A 542 8.49 0.76 -1.30
N ASN A 543 7.83 0.72 -0.14
CA ASN A 543 6.41 0.41 0.00
C ASN A 543 5.49 1.63 0.00
N GLY A 544 5.94 2.76 0.53
CA GLY A 544 5.18 4.00 0.52
C GLY A 544 5.90 5.11 1.25
N ILE A 545 5.58 6.35 0.91
CA ILE A 545 6.04 7.52 1.67
C ILE A 545 4.99 7.81 2.73
N SER A 546 5.33 7.69 4.01
CA SER A 546 4.35 7.90 5.09
C SER A 546 4.00 9.37 5.25
N HIS A 547 5.01 10.21 5.32
CA HIS A 547 4.88 11.65 5.47
C HIS A 547 6.20 12.33 5.05
N TRP A 548 6.11 13.62 4.73
CA TRP A 548 7.27 14.43 4.39
C TRP A 548 7.11 15.82 5.00
N THR A 549 7.98 16.15 5.96
CA THR A 549 7.99 17.44 6.63
C THR A 549 9.11 18.33 6.10
N VAL A 550 8.90 19.63 6.22
CA VAL A 550 9.91 20.66 6.02
C VAL A 550 9.96 21.54 7.26
N SER A 551 11.16 21.78 7.78
CA SER A 551 11.34 22.58 8.99
C SER A 551 12.53 23.54 8.91
N SER A 552 12.44 24.64 9.66
CA SER A 552 13.55 25.55 9.97
C SER A 552 13.74 25.68 11.49
N LYS A 553 14.99 25.60 11.96
CA LYS A 553 15.34 25.42 13.38
C LYS A 553 14.86 26.54 14.31
N ASN A 554 14.66 27.77 13.81
CA ASN A 554 14.38 28.94 14.65
C ASN A 554 13.38 29.92 14.02
N SER A 555 12.53 29.47 13.10
CA SER A 555 11.60 30.35 12.39
C SER A 555 10.25 29.67 12.17
N LYS A 556 9.17 30.45 12.21
CA LYS A 556 7.84 30.00 11.74
C LYS A 556 7.74 29.95 10.22
N GLU A 557 8.68 30.60 9.54
CA GLU A 557 8.79 30.67 8.09
C GLU A 557 10.03 29.91 7.62
N VAL A 558 9.86 29.07 6.61
CA VAL A 558 10.91 28.23 6.03
C VAL A 558 11.68 29.03 4.98
N ASN A 559 12.95 29.27 5.23
CA ASN A 559 13.86 29.94 4.29
C ASN A 559 14.35 28.95 3.23
N SER A 560 14.28 29.33 1.95
CA SER A 560 14.76 28.50 0.83
C SER A 560 16.25 28.14 0.86
N LYS A 561 17.08 28.92 1.58
CA LYS A 561 18.52 28.69 1.73
C LYS A 561 18.89 27.86 2.96
N ASP A 562 18.03 27.83 3.99
CA ASP A 562 18.33 27.19 5.27
C ASP A 562 17.08 26.48 5.83
N PHE A 563 16.75 25.37 5.19
CA PHE A 563 15.75 24.42 5.64
C PHE A 563 16.31 23.00 5.69
N MET A 564 15.59 22.14 6.39
CA MET A 564 15.78 20.69 6.31
C MET A 564 14.43 20.04 6.06
N ASP A 565 14.38 19.16 5.08
CA ASP A 565 13.25 18.28 4.84
C ASP A 565 13.53 16.88 5.40
N GLU A 566 12.50 16.21 5.89
CA GLU A 566 12.54 14.83 6.35
C GLU A 566 11.39 14.02 5.74
N LEU A 567 11.75 12.99 4.97
CA LEU A 567 10.82 12.05 4.36
C LEU A 567 10.86 10.72 5.13
N VAL A 568 9.70 10.23 5.56
CA VAL A 568 9.58 8.91 6.20
C VAL A 568 9.12 7.89 5.17
N LEU A 569 9.92 6.85 4.97
CA LEU A 569 9.70 5.80 3.98
C LEU A 569 9.36 4.49 4.69
N ALA A 570 8.25 3.87 4.30
CA ALA A 570 7.95 2.49 4.63
C ALA A 570 8.59 1.57 3.57
N ILE A 571 9.34 0.56 4.01
CA ILE A 571 10.05 -0.39 3.17
C ILE A 571 9.80 -1.83 3.62
N SER A 572 10.13 -2.79 2.77
CA SER A 572 10.24 -4.19 3.16
C SER A 572 11.54 -4.79 2.66
N VAL A 573 12.10 -5.66 3.48
CA VAL A 573 13.22 -6.53 3.16
C VAL A 573 12.68 -7.95 3.05
N GLN A 574 13.13 -8.70 2.04
CA GLN A 574 12.70 -10.08 1.81
C GLN A 574 11.17 -10.24 1.58
N ASP A 575 10.47 -9.13 1.36
CA ASP A 575 9.01 -9.02 1.21
C ASP A 575 8.17 -9.31 2.48
N ILE A 576 8.79 -9.75 3.59
CA ILE A 576 8.10 -10.19 4.81
C ILE A 576 8.29 -9.25 6.01
N THR A 577 9.13 -8.23 5.87
CA THR A 577 9.29 -7.23 6.92
C THR A 577 8.46 -5.98 6.63
N VAL A 578 8.15 -5.23 7.69
CA VAL A 578 7.55 -3.90 7.58
C VAL A 578 8.42 -2.94 8.37
N TRP A 579 9.31 -2.24 7.69
CA TRP A 579 10.26 -1.34 8.33
C TRP A 579 9.98 0.11 7.93
N LYS A 580 10.40 1.04 8.77
CA LYS A 580 10.42 2.47 8.45
C LYS A 580 11.84 3.02 8.54
N LEU A 581 12.16 3.97 7.67
CA LEU A 581 13.41 4.73 7.70
C LEU A 581 13.12 6.19 7.34
N ASN A 582 14.00 7.10 7.75
CA ASN A 582 13.87 8.51 7.47
C ASN A 582 15.00 8.99 6.55
N ILE A 583 14.69 9.87 5.61
CA ILE A 583 15.65 10.50 4.70
C ILE A 583 15.59 12.01 4.93
N LYS A 584 16.73 12.63 5.27
CA LYS A 584 16.88 14.06 5.48
C LYS A 584 17.63 14.74 4.33
N GLY A 585 17.14 15.89 3.91
CA GLY A 585 17.79 16.75 2.92
C GLY A 585 17.54 16.33 1.47
N LEU A 586 16.51 15.53 1.19
CA LEU A 586 16.22 15.05 -0.15
C LEU A 586 15.69 16.17 -1.05
N LEU A 587 14.66 16.91 -0.61
CA LEU A 587 14.15 18.08 -1.35
C LEU A 587 15.21 19.17 -1.43
N ARG A 588 15.95 19.39 -0.34
CA ARG A 588 17.06 20.35 -0.31
C ARG A 588 18.10 20.07 -1.39
N ALA A 589 18.35 18.81 -1.73
CA ALA A 589 19.29 18.45 -2.78
C ALA A 589 18.83 18.88 -4.19
N PHE A 590 17.52 19.01 -4.43
CA PHE A 590 16.97 19.39 -5.73
C PHE A 590 16.56 20.85 -5.86
N VAL A 591 16.32 21.57 -4.75
CA VAL A 591 15.73 22.92 -4.78
C VAL A 591 16.56 23.95 -5.57
N THR A 592 17.86 23.71 -5.73
CA THR A 592 18.78 24.56 -6.51
C THR A 592 18.91 24.16 -7.98
N ASP A 593 18.27 23.06 -8.39
CA ASP A 593 18.30 22.57 -9.76
C ASP A 593 17.39 23.40 -10.65
N GLN A 594 17.99 24.18 -11.55
CA GLN A 594 17.29 25.08 -12.47
C GLN A 594 16.54 24.35 -13.58
N SER A 595 16.72 23.03 -13.73
CA SER A 595 15.89 22.20 -14.61
C SER A 595 14.55 21.84 -13.98
N LEU A 596 14.42 21.96 -12.66
CA LEU A 596 13.21 21.66 -11.89
C LEU A 596 12.55 22.93 -11.34
N PHE A 597 13.33 23.78 -10.67
CA PHE A 597 12.87 24.93 -9.90
C PHE A 597 13.33 26.26 -10.49
N LEU A 598 12.60 27.33 -10.18
CA LEU A 598 13.01 28.70 -10.44
C LEU A 598 14.16 29.11 -9.50
N PRO A 599 15.05 30.02 -9.92
CA PRO A 599 16.06 30.57 -9.02
C PRO A 599 15.39 31.33 -7.87
N SER A 600 16.03 31.33 -6.70
CA SER A 600 15.55 32.13 -5.56
C SER A 600 15.41 33.61 -5.96
N PRO A 601 14.32 34.29 -5.55
CA PRO A 601 14.16 35.71 -5.82
C PRO A 601 15.32 36.51 -5.23
N SER A 602 15.92 37.39 -6.04
CA SER A 602 16.74 38.48 -5.51
C SER A 602 15.83 39.51 -4.86
N GLU A 603 16.27 40.19 -3.81
CA GLU A 603 15.46 41.04 -2.89
C GLU A 603 14.48 42.01 -3.57
N ASP A 604 14.64 42.36 -4.85
CA ASP A 604 13.75 43.28 -5.59
C ASP A 604 13.29 42.81 -7.00
N LYS A 605 13.39 41.51 -7.35
CA LYS A 605 12.95 41.02 -8.68
C LYS A 605 12.29 39.65 -8.63
N GLU A 606 11.11 39.54 -9.24
CA GLU A 606 10.48 38.25 -9.54
C GLU A 606 11.43 37.41 -10.42
N PRO A 607 11.56 36.10 -10.12
CA PRO A 607 12.41 35.21 -10.90
C PRO A 607 11.89 35.12 -12.34
N LYS A 608 12.74 35.44 -13.31
CA LYS A 608 12.41 35.32 -14.73
C LYS A 608 12.26 33.85 -15.10
N ILE A 609 11.15 33.49 -15.72
CA ILE A 609 10.91 32.13 -16.21
C ILE A 609 11.70 31.93 -17.51
N GLU A 610 12.69 31.03 -17.46
CA GLU A 610 13.54 30.67 -18.59
C GLU A 610 13.26 29.21 -18.97
N ASN A 611 12.30 29.00 -19.88
CA ASN A 611 11.84 27.66 -20.30
C ASN A 611 12.98 26.75 -20.78
N GLU A 612 14.02 27.31 -21.40
CA GLU A 612 15.22 26.57 -21.82
C GLU A 612 15.94 25.92 -20.64
N LYS A 613 16.13 26.65 -19.53
CA LYS A 613 16.73 26.10 -18.32
C LYS A 613 15.86 25.03 -17.68
N LEU A 614 14.54 25.23 -17.69
CA LEU A 614 13.54 24.26 -17.23
C LEU A 614 13.39 23.06 -18.16
N LEU A 615 14.10 23.04 -19.30
CA LEU A 615 14.02 21.99 -20.32
C LEU A 615 12.57 21.77 -20.82
N ILE A 616 11.82 22.85 -20.98
CA ILE A 616 10.47 22.85 -21.55
C ILE A 616 10.59 23.21 -23.03
N PRO A 617 10.11 22.36 -23.96
CA PRO A 617 10.24 22.64 -25.39
C PRO A 617 9.38 23.85 -25.77
N SER A 618 9.92 24.68 -26.65
CA SER A 618 9.16 25.72 -27.34
C SER A 618 8.13 25.09 -28.30
N GLU A 619 7.17 25.90 -28.74
CA GLU A 619 6.16 25.48 -29.70
C GLU A 619 6.79 24.97 -31.02
N SER A 620 7.84 25.64 -31.50
CA SER A 620 8.55 25.26 -32.73
C SER A 620 9.28 23.92 -32.58
N GLU A 621 9.91 23.70 -31.44
CA GLU A 621 10.59 22.44 -31.09
C GLU A 621 9.60 21.27 -30.99
N PHE A 622 8.48 21.50 -30.29
CA PHE A 622 7.40 20.52 -30.19
C PHE A 622 6.85 20.14 -31.57
N LYS A 623 6.55 21.13 -32.43
CA LYS A 623 6.07 20.91 -33.81
C LYS A 623 7.09 20.18 -34.68
N ALA A 624 8.39 20.42 -34.45
CA ALA A 624 9.48 19.73 -35.13
C ALA A 624 9.77 18.33 -34.55
N ASN A 625 9.02 17.89 -33.53
CA ASN A 625 9.26 16.66 -32.77
C ASN A 625 10.69 16.57 -32.22
N ARG A 626 11.27 17.72 -31.86
CA ARG A 626 12.55 17.84 -31.16
C ARG A 626 12.23 18.19 -29.72
N MET A 627 12.23 17.21 -28.84
CA MET A 627 11.89 17.39 -27.43
C MET A 627 13.07 16.93 -26.57
N PRO A 628 14.11 17.77 -26.38
CA PRO A 628 15.29 17.43 -25.60
C PRO A 628 14.93 16.98 -24.18
N GLY A 629 15.46 15.84 -23.74
CA GLY A 629 15.17 15.28 -22.41
C GLY A 629 13.87 14.49 -22.34
N TYR A 630 13.15 14.31 -23.44
CA TYR A 630 11.98 13.42 -23.56
C TYR A 630 12.38 12.12 -24.26
N SER A 631 13.50 11.54 -23.85
CA SER A 631 14.07 10.27 -24.31
C SER A 631 14.08 9.23 -23.18
N ASN A 632 14.58 8.02 -23.46
CA ASN A 632 14.79 6.98 -22.42
C ASN A 632 16.25 6.96 -21.92
N ASP A 633 17.08 7.94 -22.31
CA ASP A 633 18.53 7.91 -22.11
C ASP A 633 18.90 7.83 -20.62
N ALA A 634 18.40 8.75 -19.79
CA ALA A 634 18.63 8.76 -18.35
C ALA A 634 18.18 7.45 -17.67
N LEU A 635 17.03 6.92 -18.09
CA LEU A 635 16.47 5.67 -17.57
C LEU A 635 17.39 4.48 -17.87
N VAL A 636 17.93 4.41 -19.09
CA VAL A 636 18.79 3.31 -19.53
C VAL A 636 20.17 3.42 -18.88
N CYS A 637 20.71 4.62 -18.75
CA CYS A 637 21.97 4.86 -18.04
C CYS A 637 21.86 4.49 -16.55
N ALA A 638 20.75 4.86 -15.89
CA ALA A 638 20.47 4.45 -14.52
C ALA A 638 20.38 2.92 -14.36
N MET A 639 19.79 2.22 -15.34
CA MET A 639 19.74 0.75 -15.35
C MET A 639 21.11 0.12 -15.59
N LEU A 640 21.93 0.69 -16.47
CA LEU A 640 23.29 0.22 -16.70
C LEU A 640 24.13 0.33 -15.42
N ALA A 641 24.03 1.45 -14.70
CA ALA A 641 24.67 1.63 -13.40
C ALA A 641 24.11 0.67 -12.33
N SER A 642 22.81 0.39 -12.36
CA SER A 642 22.17 -0.58 -11.46
C SER A 642 22.65 -2.01 -11.70
N VAL A 643 22.97 -2.38 -12.95
CA VAL A 643 23.62 -3.67 -13.26
C VAL A 643 25.02 -3.74 -12.66
N ARG A 644 25.79 -2.64 -12.70
CA ARG A 644 27.12 -2.58 -12.05
C ARG A 644 27.00 -2.74 -10.53
N PHE A 645 26.04 -2.05 -9.91
CA PHE A 645 25.72 -2.25 -8.49
C PHE A 645 25.47 -3.73 -8.16
N CYS A 646 24.72 -4.46 -8.99
CA CYS A 646 24.48 -5.88 -8.75
C CYS A 646 25.78 -6.70 -8.74
N ALA A 647 26.73 -6.40 -9.62
CA ALA A 647 28.00 -7.10 -9.72
C ALA A 647 28.87 -6.82 -8.48
N ASP A 648 29.00 -5.55 -8.09
CA ASP A 648 29.77 -5.14 -6.91
C ASP A 648 29.18 -5.75 -5.63
N TYR A 649 27.85 -5.71 -5.49
CA TYR A 649 27.14 -6.34 -4.38
C TYR A 649 27.37 -7.86 -4.34
N ALA A 650 27.39 -8.52 -5.49
CA ALA A 650 27.64 -9.96 -5.57
C ALA A 650 29.07 -10.32 -5.14
N GLU A 651 30.06 -9.55 -5.56
CA GLU A 651 31.45 -9.75 -5.17
C GLU A 651 31.61 -9.69 -3.64
N GLU A 652 31.04 -8.64 -3.02
CA GLU A 652 31.07 -8.45 -1.57
C GLU A 652 30.37 -9.60 -0.82
N LYS A 653 29.13 -9.93 -1.20
CA LYS A 653 28.33 -10.90 -0.43
C LYS A 653 28.72 -12.36 -0.69
N LEU A 654 29.20 -12.70 -1.88
CA LEU A 654 29.71 -14.06 -2.15
C LEU A 654 31.03 -14.34 -1.42
N ALA A 655 31.83 -13.31 -1.11
CA ALA A 655 33.00 -13.47 -0.26
C ALA A 655 32.58 -13.88 1.17
N ILE A 656 31.61 -13.18 1.75
CA ILE A 656 31.05 -13.49 3.08
C ILE A 656 30.44 -14.91 3.11
N GLU A 657 29.69 -15.30 2.08
CA GLU A 657 29.11 -16.64 1.95
C GLU A 657 30.17 -17.75 1.96
N LYS A 658 31.33 -17.52 1.33
CA LYS A 658 32.43 -18.49 1.31
C LYS A 658 33.06 -18.65 2.68
N ASP A 659 33.23 -17.55 3.41
CA ASP A 659 33.85 -17.55 4.74
C ASP A 659 32.97 -18.24 5.80
N HIS A 660 31.65 -18.24 5.62
CA HIS A 660 30.67 -18.84 6.55
C HIS A 660 30.03 -20.13 6.02
N ILE A 661 30.73 -20.85 5.13
CA ILE A 661 30.17 -22.04 4.47
C ILE A 661 29.76 -23.13 5.45
N LEU A 662 30.51 -23.32 6.54
CA LEU A 662 30.22 -24.31 7.58
C LEU A 662 28.98 -23.91 8.39
N ASP A 663 28.77 -22.63 8.64
CA ASP A 663 27.60 -22.12 9.38
C ASP A 663 26.32 -22.25 8.55
N THR A 664 26.41 -22.22 7.21
CA THR A 664 25.25 -22.50 6.35
C THR A 664 24.81 -23.96 6.33
N ILE A 665 25.61 -24.89 6.87
CA ILE A 665 25.32 -26.32 6.90
C ILE A 665 24.69 -26.74 8.25
N PHE A 666 24.93 -25.99 9.33
CA PHE A 666 24.64 -26.43 10.71
C PHE A 666 23.79 -25.46 11.57
N LEU A 667 22.95 -24.62 10.96
CA LEU A 667 21.95 -23.80 11.67
C LEU A 667 20.55 -24.28 11.20
N VAL A 668 19.58 -24.64 12.03
CA VAL A 668 18.99 -24.04 13.25
C VAL A 668 18.54 -25.18 14.17
N ASP A 669 18.35 -24.95 15.48
CA ASP A 669 17.66 -25.86 16.39
C ASP A 669 16.17 -25.96 15.98
N THR A 670 15.89 -26.80 14.97
CA THR A 670 14.54 -26.98 14.39
C THR A 670 13.74 -28.02 15.15
N GLU A 671 14.34 -28.85 16.00
CA GLU A 671 13.66 -30.02 16.58
C GLU A 671 12.42 -29.61 17.39
N ALA A 672 12.50 -28.52 18.15
CA ALA A 672 11.36 -28.00 18.91
C ALA A 672 10.25 -27.41 18.01
N GLU A 673 10.61 -26.69 16.93
CA GLU A 673 9.64 -26.16 15.97
C GLU A 673 9.01 -27.25 15.10
N ASP A 674 9.82 -28.22 14.67
CA ASP A 674 9.40 -29.39 13.90
C ASP A 674 8.45 -30.24 14.75
N THR A 675 8.74 -30.44 16.05
CA THR A 675 7.82 -31.12 16.98
C THR A 675 6.48 -30.37 17.12
N LYS A 676 6.50 -29.03 17.22
CA LYS A 676 5.26 -28.23 17.24
C LYS A 676 4.46 -28.39 15.94
N MET A 677 5.14 -28.40 14.80
CA MET A 677 4.53 -28.63 13.49
C MET A 677 3.96 -30.04 13.35
N GLU A 678 4.66 -31.07 13.79
CA GLU A 678 4.17 -32.46 13.79
C GLU A 678 2.90 -32.59 14.64
N ASN A 679 2.90 -32.05 15.86
CA ASN A 679 1.72 -32.04 16.73
C ASN A 679 0.53 -31.30 16.09
N TYR A 680 0.79 -30.19 15.40
CA TYR A 680 -0.23 -29.47 14.64
C TYR A 680 -0.82 -30.33 13.51
N LEU A 681 0.04 -31.00 12.74
CA LEU A 681 -0.36 -31.83 11.61
C LEU A 681 -1.15 -33.06 12.05
N ASP A 682 -0.73 -33.73 13.13
CA ASP A 682 -1.41 -34.89 13.69
C ASP A 682 -2.83 -34.53 14.17
N GLU A 683 -2.99 -33.39 14.85
CA GLU A 683 -4.31 -32.94 15.32
C GLU A 683 -5.19 -32.44 14.15
N LEU A 684 -4.59 -31.85 13.12
CA LEU A 684 -5.28 -31.45 11.90
C LEU A 684 -5.87 -32.67 11.17
N ASP A 685 -5.07 -33.73 11.01
CA ASP A 685 -5.48 -35.00 10.40
C ASP A 685 -6.54 -35.72 11.23
N ALA A 686 -6.38 -35.76 12.56
CA ALA A 686 -7.37 -36.34 13.47
C ALA A 686 -8.76 -35.69 13.37
N LEU A 687 -8.82 -34.41 12.97
CA LEU A 687 -10.07 -33.68 12.73
C LEU A 687 -10.60 -33.81 11.29
N GLY A 688 -9.90 -34.55 10.42
CA GLY A 688 -10.23 -34.69 9.00
C GLY A 688 -10.10 -33.39 8.21
N LEU A 689 -9.33 -32.43 8.73
CA LEU A 689 -9.04 -31.17 8.07
C LEU A 689 -7.84 -31.38 7.14
N ASN A 690 -7.90 -30.79 5.94
CA ASN A 690 -6.78 -30.89 5.00
C ASN A 690 -6.04 -29.55 4.91
N ILE A 691 -4.74 -29.64 4.65
CA ILE A 691 -3.89 -28.55 4.17
C ILE A 691 -4.26 -28.29 2.71
N ILE A 692 -5.24 -27.42 2.40
CA ILE A 692 -5.60 -27.11 0.99
C ILE A 692 -5.55 -25.62 0.71
#